data_AF-A0A955FL19-F1
#
_entry.id   AF-A0A955FL19-F1
#
_cell.length_a   1.000
_cell.length_b   1.000
_cell.length_c   1.000
_cell.angle_alpha   90.00
_cell.angle_beta   90.00
_cell.angle_gamma   90.00
#
_symmetry.space_group_name_H-M   'P 1'
#
loop_
_entity.id
_entity.type
_entity.pdbx_description
1 polymer ?
#
loop_
_entity_poly.entity_id
_entity_poly.type
_entity_poly.pdbx_seq_one_letter_code
_entity_poly.pdbx_strand_id
1 'polypeptide(L)'
;MLKMMRLSLLKLKNLLPRLVAFFLAIFCLVTFNVGQTYAEISWSELYSVASGRGWYDPTDDDCDTEGSTTSTLSGSDNVAKIFNYFVGKGLADYQSAGILGNIHHESGFEPMRAQGIFDRLVSGKDWEQAVGGGWGLVQWTPGSKMVDPTIAAGKNPDDLIVQLDFIWDQLEGRGPIPEKAAGDEVKAAGDVAAATIAFETKYERHAGAPQPGRIAKAEEILAQARSGGISGSPSTSPSTESLASGSKVYMLGDSITRGASSQYKSAFDAKQITLTLSAADSRSWVSAGATTEGTAGTGKEVVAADEAIAESNAIVVALGTNGGLGSNPIEEIISDIKAKNESLKIYWVNIATSATNSKEFNDKLAELSSTLGFTVIDWKNIVDPTGDGSADPNDLLRDNAHPNELGYPKLVELVVNAVANGGGGSAATNTTQSGECCSSDTGKTIGNKAPTQLTDIRDKIAQMLFVRVNSDTEANEVVGTHHVGGIYVSNEFLDGAKIKAAKGMFSPEPFVGIDEEGGQVHRLSSIGPMPSAAEMGAKSNEEVKAIGLDWGKKMADIGVSMDFAPVLDVNDPANPIIGSLGRAFSDDPNVIVEKATAFADGLREAGVTPVFKHFPGHGRSTGDTHVTSASTPTLDELKQLDLKPYESMLSNPDSAVMMAHLHVPGLTTGVEEPASISKPALDLLRNDYGYQGLAMTDDIGDMNAIKSILDLPQAVEKAILAGEDIALFNGANRVKDIIDYIEQQASANPDLASRIDSSSSKIIQQKASKSTPQGGVTCVCTVGGSSKVTSNKSGEGSESTSTGSGPVIVLDPGHAGSTIDREDPETGLHDGDYDNGLETRHAFAVAQLAKAKLEGLGYQVILTKETAEDAKFLRERADVANNANAALAISIHTQGDREFGTWQEIYVQKVGLYRGPPENKHEFTDEAVAAKSQEYAQKMKEARDSIEVKSGETVIKDNSFDGRTGIEPGNIPFVQLYSKVPWIYLEAGGRSNVNTDADLTDEQKGIYADAIVKGVESAVPSSGTGSCPSSNGAVAGDMVQTALNLAWPEKAGHENKVNKEDAKPEYQEAFQTYYLDVGGTTHTTPYSDCGVFVGTVVRASGADPDFPIRGTDIMMKYVEDNPEKYEIVTENVTDTSQLQPGDILVSAKGAPYNRRYGHIAIYVGQQPGGEVAEGSLGGHVPYVQNLWHLNENYRVARLK
;
A
#
# COMPACT_ATOMS: atom_id res chain seq x y z
N MET A 1 -37.87 -26.06 -65.20
CA MET A 1 -37.46 -25.03 -66.19
C MET A 1 -38.51 -23.94 -66.46
N LEU A 2 -39.78 -24.24 -66.81
CA LEU A 2 -40.79 -23.18 -67.04
C LEU A 2 -41.19 -22.34 -65.79
N LYS A 3 -40.99 -22.85 -64.56
CA LYS A 3 -41.14 -22.05 -63.32
C LYS A 3 -39.98 -21.06 -63.09
N MET A 4 -38.78 -21.32 -63.62
CA MET A 4 -37.65 -20.38 -63.52
C MET A 4 -37.76 -19.24 -64.55
N MET A 5 -38.29 -19.50 -65.76
CA MET A 5 -38.50 -18.43 -66.76
C MET A 5 -39.61 -17.44 -66.40
N ARG A 6 -40.56 -17.81 -65.54
CA ARG A 6 -41.63 -16.91 -65.08
C ARG A 6 -41.16 -15.90 -64.03
N LEU A 7 -40.12 -16.22 -63.25
CA LEU A 7 -39.54 -15.33 -62.24
C LEU A 7 -38.61 -14.26 -62.84
N SER A 8 -37.94 -14.56 -63.96
CA SER A 8 -37.04 -13.60 -64.63
C SER A 8 -37.79 -12.46 -65.35
N LEU A 9 -39.00 -12.70 -65.86
CA LEU A 9 -39.81 -11.68 -66.55
C LEU A 9 -40.56 -10.73 -65.59
N LEU A 10 -40.86 -11.16 -64.35
CA LEU A 10 -41.45 -10.27 -63.33
C LEU A 10 -40.44 -9.27 -62.77
N LYS A 11 -39.15 -9.64 -62.68
CA LYS A 11 -38.09 -8.72 -62.23
C LYS A 11 -37.80 -7.60 -63.23
N LEU A 12 -38.03 -7.81 -64.54
CA LEU A 12 -37.85 -6.76 -65.56
C LEU A 12 -38.96 -5.70 -65.58
N LYS A 13 -40.20 -6.05 -65.22
CA LYS A 13 -41.34 -5.10 -65.21
C LYS A 13 -41.23 -4.01 -64.15
N ASN A 14 -40.52 -4.27 -63.04
CA ASN A 14 -40.35 -3.32 -61.94
C ASN A 14 -39.12 -2.40 -62.09
N LEU A 15 -38.25 -2.67 -63.08
CA LEU A 15 -37.04 -1.86 -63.30
C LEU A 15 -37.28 -0.64 -64.21
N LEU A 16 -38.22 -0.76 -65.16
CA LEU A 16 -38.46 0.25 -66.20
C LEU A 16 -39.02 1.59 -65.66
N PRO A 17 -39.96 1.65 -64.70
CA PRO A 17 -40.46 2.91 -64.15
C PRO A 17 -39.39 3.67 -63.35
N ARG A 18 -38.48 2.94 -62.69
CA ARG A 18 -37.41 3.50 -61.87
C ARG A 18 -36.30 4.12 -62.71
N LEU A 19 -35.99 3.52 -63.86
CA LEU A 19 -35.06 4.11 -64.85
C LEU A 19 -35.62 5.39 -65.48
N VAL A 20 -36.93 5.45 -65.76
CA VAL A 20 -37.56 6.66 -66.32
C VAL A 20 -37.58 7.81 -65.30
N ALA A 21 -37.86 7.52 -64.02
CA ALA A 21 -37.80 8.51 -62.94
C ALA A 21 -36.36 9.04 -62.71
N PHE A 22 -35.37 8.17 -62.83
CA PHE A 22 -33.95 8.53 -62.70
C PHE A 22 -33.48 9.50 -63.79
N PHE A 23 -33.88 9.27 -65.05
CA PHE A 23 -33.53 10.18 -66.16
C PHE A 23 -34.30 11.51 -66.12
N LEU A 24 -35.52 11.54 -65.58
CA LEU A 24 -36.30 12.77 -65.38
C LEU A 24 -35.68 13.68 -64.30
N ALA A 25 -35.16 13.11 -63.21
CA ALA A 25 -34.50 13.86 -62.14
C ALA A 25 -33.20 14.55 -62.62
N ILE A 26 -32.42 13.87 -63.46
CA ILE A 26 -31.20 14.42 -64.07
C ILE A 26 -31.55 15.56 -65.05
N PHE A 27 -32.66 15.46 -65.80
CA PHE A 27 -33.09 16.50 -66.73
C PHE A 27 -33.56 17.80 -66.02
N CYS A 28 -34.15 17.67 -64.83
CA CYS A 28 -34.53 18.81 -64.00
C CYS A 28 -33.34 19.53 -63.35
N LEU A 29 -32.29 18.79 -62.97
CA LEU A 29 -31.08 19.36 -62.34
C LEU A 29 -30.19 20.14 -63.33
N VAL A 30 -30.20 19.80 -64.61
CA VAL A 30 -29.35 20.45 -65.64
C VAL A 30 -29.93 21.77 -66.16
N THR A 31 -31.22 22.06 -65.95
CA THR A 31 -31.90 23.18 -66.61
C THR A 31 -32.11 24.44 -65.75
N PHE A 32 -31.88 24.39 -64.44
CA PHE A 32 -32.02 25.57 -63.57
C PHE A 32 -30.75 25.84 -62.77
N ASN A 33 -29.94 26.75 -63.28
CA ASN A 33 -28.72 27.23 -62.67
C ASN A 33 -28.82 28.75 -62.47
N VAL A 34 -28.96 29.23 -61.22
CA VAL A 34 -28.55 30.60 -60.83
C VAL A 34 -28.06 30.56 -59.38
N GLY A 35 -26.87 31.13 -59.17
CA GLY A 35 -26.00 30.90 -58.02
C GLY A 35 -26.51 31.39 -56.66
N GLN A 36 -26.30 30.54 -55.65
CA GLN A 36 -25.52 30.84 -54.45
C GLN A 36 -25.02 29.50 -53.87
N THR A 37 -23.92 29.57 -53.13
CA THR A 37 -23.21 28.46 -52.47
C THR A 37 -24.16 27.46 -51.78
N TYR A 38 -24.17 26.20 -52.27
CA TYR A 38 -24.67 25.05 -51.53
C TYR A 38 -23.68 23.89 -51.69
N ALA A 39 -23.38 23.26 -50.55
CA ALA A 39 -22.56 22.07 -50.43
C ALA A 39 -23.14 20.92 -51.28
N GLU A 40 -22.26 20.09 -51.85
CA GLU A 40 -22.62 18.92 -52.66
C GLU A 40 -23.44 17.93 -51.83
N ILE A 41 -24.70 17.68 -52.22
CA ILE A 41 -25.47 16.52 -51.73
C ILE A 41 -24.83 15.26 -52.34
N SER A 42 -24.40 14.36 -51.47
CA SER A 42 -23.57 13.21 -51.86
C SER A 42 -24.42 12.04 -52.37
N TRP A 43 -23.79 11.14 -53.14
CA TRP A 43 -24.46 9.95 -53.69
C TRP A 43 -25.01 8.98 -52.62
N SER A 44 -24.53 9.06 -51.37
CA SER A 44 -25.02 8.23 -50.25
C SER A 44 -26.37 8.70 -49.72
N GLU A 45 -26.65 10.01 -49.72
CA GLU A 45 -27.93 10.58 -49.27
C GLU A 45 -29.09 10.22 -50.22
N LEU A 46 -28.83 10.12 -51.53
CA LEU A 46 -29.83 9.66 -52.50
C LEU A 46 -30.11 8.15 -52.41
N TYR A 47 -29.14 7.35 -51.94
CA TYR A 47 -29.29 5.90 -51.77
C TYR A 47 -30.06 5.54 -50.48
N SER A 48 -29.98 6.36 -49.42
CA SER A 48 -30.71 6.16 -48.15
C SER A 48 -32.23 6.38 -48.31
N VAL A 49 -32.62 7.45 -49.02
CA VAL A 49 -34.03 7.77 -49.33
C VAL A 49 -34.67 6.67 -50.19
N ALA A 50 -33.91 6.10 -51.13
CA ALA A 50 -34.40 5.02 -51.99
C ALA A 50 -34.46 3.63 -51.30
N SER A 51 -33.73 3.44 -50.19
CA SER A 51 -33.64 2.16 -49.45
C SER A 51 -34.44 2.12 -48.15
N GLY A 52 -35.06 3.23 -47.73
CA GLY A 52 -35.88 3.32 -46.52
C GLY A 52 -35.09 3.21 -45.21
N ARG A 53 -33.78 3.48 -45.23
CA ARG A 53 -32.93 3.49 -44.03
C ARG A 53 -32.82 4.93 -43.51
N GLY A 54 -33.52 5.24 -42.41
CA GLY A 54 -33.30 6.47 -41.65
C GLY A 54 -31.96 6.41 -40.89
N TRP A 55 -31.37 7.57 -40.62
CA TRP A 55 -30.13 7.75 -39.86
C TRP A 55 -30.42 8.46 -38.53
N TYR A 56 -29.58 8.23 -37.52
CA TYR A 56 -29.60 9.01 -36.28
C TYR A 56 -29.24 10.47 -36.60
N ASP A 57 -29.84 11.45 -35.94
CA ASP A 57 -29.41 12.85 -36.08
C ASP A 57 -28.79 13.29 -34.74
N PRO A 58 -27.46 13.28 -34.64
CA PRO A 58 -26.75 13.72 -33.43
C PRO A 58 -26.76 15.25 -33.23
N THR A 59 -27.28 16.03 -34.19
CA THR A 59 -27.44 17.50 -34.08
C THR A 59 -28.85 17.91 -33.63
N ASP A 60 -29.76 16.96 -33.57
CA ASP A 60 -31.11 17.13 -33.02
C ASP A 60 -31.03 17.17 -31.48
N ASP A 61 -30.24 18.11 -30.97
CA ASP A 61 -30.41 18.69 -29.63
C ASP A 61 -31.71 19.51 -29.71
N ASP A 62 -32.84 18.80 -29.77
CA ASP A 62 -34.18 19.35 -29.78
C ASP A 62 -34.41 19.94 -28.38
N CYS A 63 -33.93 21.17 -28.26
CA CYS A 63 -34.11 22.07 -27.16
C CYS A 63 -35.58 22.49 -27.11
N ASP A 64 -36.45 21.63 -26.56
CA ASP A 64 -37.76 22.05 -26.09
C ASP A 64 -37.84 21.90 -24.56
N THR A 65 -37.40 22.99 -23.92
CA THR A 65 -37.82 23.54 -22.62
C THR A 65 -38.22 22.54 -21.52
N GLU A 66 -37.24 22.09 -20.74
CA GLU A 66 -37.16 22.26 -19.27
C GLU A 66 -35.85 21.61 -18.76
N GLY A 67 -34.85 22.43 -18.41
CA GLY A 67 -33.70 22.01 -17.58
C GLY A 67 -32.56 21.25 -18.26
N SER A 68 -31.91 21.80 -19.29
CA SER A 68 -30.66 21.26 -19.83
C SER A 68 -29.44 21.82 -19.06
N THR A 69 -28.90 21.03 -18.15
CA THR A 69 -27.50 21.09 -17.72
C THR A 69 -26.71 20.14 -18.60
N THR A 70 -25.63 20.60 -19.22
CA THR A 70 -24.63 19.78 -19.92
C THR A 70 -24.38 18.47 -19.19
N SER A 71 -24.72 17.35 -19.81
CA SER A 71 -24.81 16.02 -19.20
C SER A 71 -23.44 15.37 -18.97
N THR A 72 -22.78 15.73 -17.88
CA THR A 72 -21.69 14.90 -17.33
C THR A 72 -22.26 13.58 -16.82
N LEU A 73 -21.87 12.46 -17.44
CA LEU A 73 -22.16 11.11 -16.93
C LEU A 73 -21.56 10.95 -15.52
N SER A 74 -22.39 10.56 -14.55
CA SER A 74 -21.98 10.37 -13.16
C SER A 74 -21.64 8.92 -12.86
N GLY A 75 -20.51 8.67 -12.19
CA GLY A 75 -20.05 7.32 -11.82
C GLY A 75 -18.55 7.16 -12.01
N SER A 76 -17.92 6.33 -11.17
CA SER A 76 -16.47 6.09 -11.17
C SER A 76 -15.98 5.22 -12.33
N ASP A 77 -16.85 4.40 -12.91
CA ASP A 77 -16.55 3.50 -14.04
C ASP A 77 -17.71 3.47 -15.05
N ASN A 78 -17.57 2.69 -16.14
CA ASN A 78 -18.61 2.59 -17.16
C ASN A 78 -19.88 1.91 -16.63
N VAL A 79 -19.78 0.98 -15.67
CA VAL A 79 -20.94 0.33 -15.05
C VAL A 79 -21.79 1.38 -14.33
N ALA A 80 -21.17 2.17 -13.47
CA ALA A 80 -21.82 3.25 -12.73
C ALA A 80 -22.37 4.33 -13.66
N LYS A 81 -21.61 4.74 -14.69
CA LYS A 81 -22.06 5.75 -15.66
C LYS A 81 -23.30 5.30 -16.45
N ILE A 82 -23.31 4.06 -16.93
CA ILE A 82 -24.46 3.50 -17.67
C ILE A 82 -25.66 3.31 -16.74
N PHE A 83 -25.42 2.78 -15.54
CA PHE A 83 -26.46 2.56 -14.52
C PHE A 83 -27.13 3.88 -14.11
N ASN A 84 -26.32 4.87 -13.71
CA ASN A 84 -26.79 6.18 -13.26
C ASN A 84 -27.44 6.97 -14.40
N TYR A 85 -27.00 6.78 -15.64
CA TYR A 85 -27.66 7.36 -16.80
C TYR A 85 -29.11 6.88 -16.93
N PHE A 86 -29.36 5.57 -16.91
CA PHE A 86 -30.73 5.03 -17.03
C PHE A 86 -31.61 5.34 -15.82
N VAL A 87 -31.04 5.33 -14.61
CA VAL A 87 -31.72 5.82 -13.40
C VAL A 87 -32.06 7.31 -13.53
N GLY A 88 -31.13 8.12 -14.02
CA GLY A 88 -31.32 9.56 -14.26
C GLY A 88 -32.38 9.87 -15.33
N LYS A 89 -32.64 8.94 -16.26
CA LYS A 89 -33.75 9.03 -17.22
C LYS A 89 -35.09 8.52 -16.66
N GLY A 90 -35.13 8.10 -15.38
CA GLY A 90 -36.35 7.74 -14.66
C GLY A 90 -36.67 6.24 -14.58
N LEU A 91 -35.72 5.35 -14.90
CA LEU A 91 -35.88 3.91 -14.66
C LEU A 91 -35.55 3.55 -13.20
N ALA A 92 -36.24 2.55 -12.65
CA ALA A 92 -35.92 2.01 -11.33
C ALA A 92 -34.61 1.21 -11.37
N ASP A 93 -33.92 1.07 -10.22
CA ASP A 93 -32.64 0.36 -10.11
C ASP A 93 -32.64 -1.03 -10.76
N TYR A 94 -33.71 -1.79 -10.57
CA TYR A 94 -33.84 -3.14 -11.12
C TYR A 94 -34.14 -3.15 -12.63
N GLN A 95 -34.74 -2.07 -13.16
CA GLN A 95 -34.95 -1.89 -14.59
C GLN A 95 -33.63 -1.50 -15.27
N SER A 96 -32.90 -0.56 -14.67
CA SER A 96 -31.56 -0.16 -15.10
C SER A 96 -30.60 -1.34 -15.05
N ALA A 97 -30.53 -2.07 -13.93
CA ALA A 97 -29.71 -3.27 -13.79
C ALA A 97 -30.03 -4.33 -14.86
N GLY A 98 -31.32 -4.49 -15.21
CA GLY A 98 -31.75 -5.42 -16.26
C GLY A 98 -31.23 -5.04 -17.66
N ILE A 99 -31.17 -3.76 -17.98
CA ILE A 99 -30.51 -3.27 -19.22
C ILE A 99 -29.01 -3.58 -19.16
N LEU A 100 -28.35 -3.30 -18.04
CA LEU A 100 -26.90 -3.51 -17.90
C LEU A 100 -26.48 -4.97 -17.97
N GLY A 101 -27.29 -5.91 -17.45
CA GLY A 101 -27.02 -7.34 -17.58
C GLY A 101 -26.92 -7.81 -19.03
N ASN A 102 -27.68 -7.17 -19.93
CA ASN A 102 -27.60 -7.40 -21.36
C ASN A 102 -26.38 -6.71 -21.99
N ILE A 103 -26.17 -5.43 -21.69
CA ILE A 103 -25.01 -4.65 -22.19
C ILE A 103 -23.67 -5.32 -21.81
N HIS A 104 -23.56 -5.89 -20.61
CA HIS A 104 -22.39 -6.64 -20.15
C HIS A 104 -22.02 -7.77 -21.10
N HIS A 105 -23.01 -8.56 -21.51
CA HIS A 105 -22.80 -9.74 -22.34
C HIS A 105 -22.25 -9.39 -23.73
N GLU A 106 -22.42 -8.15 -24.17
CA GLU A 106 -22.23 -7.75 -25.56
C GLU A 106 -21.01 -6.87 -25.73
N SER A 107 -20.91 -5.88 -24.86
CA SER A 107 -19.87 -4.85 -24.90
C SER A 107 -18.91 -4.95 -23.72
N GLY A 108 -19.25 -5.69 -22.66
CA GLY A 108 -18.54 -5.60 -21.39
C GLY A 108 -18.54 -4.19 -20.81
N PHE A 109 -19.53 -3.36 -21.18
CA PHE A 109 -19.62 -1.92 -20.88
C PHE A 109 -18.63 -1.02 -21.62
N GLU A 110 -17.97 -1.52 -22.66
CA GLU A 110 -16.97 -0.77 -23.43
C GLU A 110 -17.55 -0.10 -24.68
N PRO A 111 -17.49 1.24 -24.80
CA PRO A 111 -18.04 1.95 -25.96
C PRO A 111 -17.21 1.76 -27.24
N MET A 112 -16.01 1.18 -27.16
CA MET A 112 -15.09 1.02 -28.30
C MET A 112 -15.03 -0.43 -28.84
N ARG A 113 -15.98 -1.28 -28.45
CA ARG A 113 -16.02 -2.70 -28.84
C ARG A 113 -16.72 -2.90 -30.18
N ALA A 114 -16.06 -3.54 -31.15
CA ALA A 114 -16.66 -3.88 -32.44
C ALA A 114 -17.41 -5.22 -32.39
N GLN A 115 -18.54 -5.35 -33.11
CA GLN A 115 -19.31 -6.58 -33.13
C GLN A 115 -18.51 -7.76 -33.68
N GLY A 116 -18.49 -8.87 -32.93
CA GLY A 116 -17.82 -10.11 -33.32
C GLY A 116 -16.31 -10.12 -33.07
N ILE A 117 -15.76 -9.06 -32.45
CA ILE A 117 -14.34 -8.95 -32.06
C ILE A 117 -14.31 -8.63 -30.57
N PHE A 118 -14.35 -9.66 -29.72
CA PHE A 118 -14.32 -9.51 -28.27
C PHE A 118 -12.93 -9.11 -27.72
N ASP A 119 -11.90 -9.18 -28.57
CA ASP A 119 -10.49 -9.18 -28.16
C ASP A 119 -9.76 -7.87 -28.51
N ARG A 120 -10.48 -6.82 -28.96
CA ARG A 120 -9.86 -5.56 -29.42
C ARG A 120 -10.74 -4.34 -29.14
N LEU A 121 -10.22 -3.38 -28.35
CA LEU A 121 -10.72 -2.00 -28.33
C LEU A 121 -10.16 -1.30 -29.57
N VAL A 122 -11.03 -0.86 -30.47
CA VAL A 122 -10.61 -0.23 -31.73
C VAL A 122 -10.84 1.28 -31.58
N SER A 123 -9.78 2.06 -31.43
CA SER A 123 -9.86 3.52 -31.29
C SER A 123 -9.59 4.24 -32.59
N GLY A 124 -10.53 5.09 -33.03
CA GLY A 124 -10.33 6.05 -34.13
C GLY A 124 -10.37 5.45 -35.54
N LYS A 125 -10.90 6.24 -36.49
CA LYS A 125 -10.99 6.10 -37.97
C LYS A 125 -11.32 4.75 -38.63
N ASP A 126 -11.40 3.65 -37.90
CA ASP A 126 -11.70 2.30 -38.38
C ASP A 126 -13.21 1.97 -38.38
N TRP A 127 -14.08 2.98 -38.23
CA TRP A 127 -15.54 2.87 -38.30
C TRP A 127 -16.06 2.23 -39.59
N GLU A 128 -15.22 2.16 -40.64
CA GLU A 128 -15.48 1.39 -41.87
C GLU A 128 -15.72 -0.11 -41.60
N GLN A 129 -15.29 -0.63 -40.44
CA GLN A 129 -15.57 -2.00 -40.00
C GLN A 129 -16.99 -2.18 -39.45
N ALA A 130 -17.68 -1.09 -39.07
CA ALA A 130 -19.08 -1.11 -38.61
C ALA A 130 -20.10 -1.24 -39.76
N VAL A 131 -19.64 -1.39 -41.01
CA VAL A 131 -20.50 -1.54 -42.19
C VAL A 131 -21.22 -2.89 -42.15
N GLY A 132 -22.39 -2.90 -41.49
CA GLY A 132 -23.27 -4.05 -41.37
C GLY A 132 -23.25 -4.76 -40.01
N GLY A 133 -22.42 -4.33 -39.06
CA GLY A 133 -22.35 -4.87 -37.68
C GLY A 133 -22.44 -3.79 -36.60
N GLY A 134 -22.62 -4.17 -35.34
CA GLY A 134 -22.75 -3.29 -34.16
C GLY A 134 -21.45 -2.66 -33.67
N TRP A 135 -21.57 -1.59 -32.87
CA TRP A 135 -20.46 -0.79 -32.34
C TRP A 135 -20.72 -0.34 -30.90
N GLY A 136 -19.73 -0.52 -30.02
CA GLY A 136 -19.78 -0.14 -28.61
C GLY A 136 -20.90 -0.83 -27.85
N LEU A 137 -21.76 -0.06 -27.16
CA LEU A 137 -22.96 -0.56 -26.50
C LEU A 137 -24.07 -0.92 -27.50
N VAL A 138 -23.97 -0.46 -28.76
CA VAL A 138 -24.99 -0.63 -29.79
C VAL A 138 -24.65 -1.84 -30.68
N GLN A 139 -24.77 -3.05 -30.12
CA GLN A 139 -24.28 -4.27 -30.78
C GLN A 139 -25.27 -4.90 -31.78
N TRP A 140 -26.55 -4.53 -31.80
CA TRP A 140 -27.60 -5.22 -32.59
C TRP A 140 -28.22 -4.41 -33.71
N THR A 141 -28.07 -3.09 -33.65
CA THR A 141 -28.39 -2.21 -34.75
C THR A 141 -27.15 -2.16 -35.65
N PRO A 142 -27.24 -2.08 -37.00
CA PRO A 142 -26.04 -1.79 -37.78
C PRO A 142 -25.41 -0.53 -37.22
N GLY A 143 -24.24 -0.66 -36.58
CA GLY A 143 -23.56 0.38 -35.82
C GLY A 143 -23.34 1.62 -36.67
N SER A 144 -23.18 1.42 -37.99
CA SER A 144 -23.20 2.47 -39.01
C SER A 144 -24.35 3.48 -38.84
N LYS A 145 -25.55 3.05 -38.42
CA LYS A 145 -26.72 3.92 -38.26
C LYS A 145 -26.59 4.96 -37.13
N MET A 146 -25.71 4.70 -36.17
CA MET A 146 -25.31 5.65 -35.13
C MET A 146 -23.98 6.31 -35.51
N VAL A 147 -23.00 5.53 -35.97
CA VAL A 147 -21.62 5.97 -36.28
C VAL A 147 -21.55 7.00 -37.40
N ASP A 148 -22.12 6.69 -38.58
CA ASP A 148 -22.02 7.56 -39.77
C ASP A 148 -22.59 8.96 -39.52
N PRO A 149 -23.79 9.13 -38.93
CA PRO A 149 -24.31 10.46 -38.67
C PRO A 149 -23.59 11.15 -37.52
N THR A 150 -23.16 10.43 -36.48
CA THR A 150 -22.34 10.98 -35.38
C THR A 150 -21.07 11.63 -35.93
N ILE A 151 -20.39 10.97 -36.87
CA ILE A 151 -19.24 11.52 -37.58
C ILE A 151 -19.64 12.74 -38.44
N ALA A 152 -20.76 12.66 -39.17
CA ALA A 152 -21.23 13.75 -40.01
C ALA A 152 -21.53 15.06 -39.23
N ALA A 153 -21.90 14.92 -37.96
CA ALA A 153 -22.12 16.04 -37.05
C ALA A 153 -20.90 16.49 -36.25
N GLY A 154 -19.74 15.86 -36.47
CA GLY A 154 -18.51 16.17 -35.75
C GLY A 154 -18.50 15.71 -34.29
N LYS A 155 -19.39 14.81 -33.88
CA LYS A 155 -19.36 14.14 -32.57
C LYS A 155 -18.54 12.83 -32.69
N ASN A 156 -18.05 12.29 -31.58
CA ASN A 156 -17.25 11.07 -31.57
C ASN A 156 -18.13 9.84 -31.27
N PRO A 157 -18.23 8.83 -32.17
CA PRO A 157 -19.03 7.62 -31.94
C PRO A 157 -18.56 6.78 -30.76
N ASP A 158 -17.32 6.95 -30.30
CA ASP A 158 -16.75 6.24 -29.15
C ASP A 158 -17.16 6.85 -27.81
N ASP A 159 -17.82 8.02 -27.82
CA ASP A 159 -18.25 8.69 -26.60
C ASP A 159 -19.43 7.93 -25.98
N LEU A 160 -19.25 7.49 -24.74
CA LEU A 160 -20.24 6.72 -23.98
C LEU A 160 -21.62 7.41 -23.92
N ILE A 161 -21.65 8.73 -23.74
CA ILE A 161 -22.90 9.51 -23.69
C ILE A 161 -23.66 9.46 -25.03
N VAL A 162 -22.95 9.51 -26.16
CA VAL A 162 -23.55 9.47 -27.51
C VAL A 162 -24.23 8.13 -27.75
N GLN A 163 -23.60 7.03 -27.32
CA GLN A 163 -24.18 5.68 -27.45
C GLN A 163 -25.38 5.49 -26.52
N LEU A 164 -25.34 6.06 -25.31
CA LEU A 164 -26.43 5.99 -24.33
C LEU A 164 -27.64 6.84 -24.73
N ASP A 165 -27.44 8.03 -25.29
CA ASP A 165 -28.54 8.84 -25.86
C ASP A 165 -29.18 8.12 -27.04
N PHE A 166 -28.38 7.47 -27.90
CA PHE A 166 -28.91 6.64 -29.00
C PHE A 166 -29.80 5.49 -28.48
N ILE A 167 -29.33 4.69 -27.51
CA ILE A 167 -30.12 3.59 -26.93
C ILE A 167 -31.40 4.11 -26.27
N TRP A 168 -31.31 5.20 -25.50
CA TRP A 168 -32.46 5.78 -24.83
C TRP A 168 -33.51 6.30 -25.80
N ASP A 169 -33.09 6.99 -26.87
CA ASP A 169 -34.00 7.46 -27.90
C ASP A 169 -34.75 6.32 -28.57
N GLN A 170 -34.08 5.20 -28.85
CA GLN A 170 -34.78 4.03 -29.38
C GLN A 170 -35.84 3.51 -28.39
N LEU A 171 -35.53 3.42 -27.10
CA LEU A 171 -36.48 2.97 -26.08
C LEU A 171 -37.67 3.93 -25.92
N GLU A 172 -37.47 5.24 -26.13
CA GLU A 172 -38.57 6.23 -26.14
C GLU A 172 -39.36 6.23 -27.46
N GLY A 173 -38.91 5.48 -28.47
CA GLY A 173 -39.53 5.47 -29.80
C GLY A 173 -39.14 6.66 -30.67
N ARG A 174 -38.02 7.30 -30.37
CA ARG A 174 -37.38 8.38 -31.14
C ARG A 174 -36.30 7.80 -32.06
N GLY A 175 -35.85 8.61 -33.02
CA GLY A 175 -34.79 8.23 -33.96
C GLY A 175 -35.21 7.25 -35.07
N PRO A 176 -34.26 6.79 -35.89
CA PRO A 176 -34.52 6.08 -37.15
C PRO A 176 -34.95 4.60 -37.00
N ILE A 177 -34.76 4.02 -35.82
CA ILE A 177 -35.19 2.66 -35.47
C ILE A 177 -35.84 2.72 -34.08
N PRO A 178 -37.11 3.13 -34.02
CA PRO A 178 -37.81 3.24 -32.75
C PRO A 178 -38.11 1.84 -32.18
N GLU A 179 -37.73 1.62 -30.92
CA GLU A 179 -37.92 0.38 -30.15
C GLU A 179 -38.85 0.62 -28.95
N LYS A 180 -39.87 1.47 -29.15
CA LYS A 180 -40.80 1.90 -28.09
C LYS A 180 -41.44 0.73 -27.33
N ALA A 181 -41.76 -0.35 -28.02
CA ALA A 181 -42.34 -1.54 -27.40
C ALA A 181 -41.39 -2.21 -26.39
N ALA A 182 -40.08 -2.20 -26.68
CA ALA A 182 -39.07 -2.71 -25.76
C ALA A 182 -38.91 -1.77 -24.55
N GLY A 183 -38.89 -0.45 -24.77
CA GLY A 183 -38.87 0.54 -23.69
C GLY A 183 -40.10 0.45 -22.78
N ASP A 184 -41.29 0.32 -23.36
CA ASP A 184 -42.55 0.16 -22.61
C ASP A 184 -42.54 -1.14 -21.77
N GLU A 185 -41.99 -2.25 -22.28
CA GLU A 185 -41.89 -3.52 -21.55
C GLU A 185 -40.83 -3.48 -20.43
N VAL A 186 -39.69 -2.82 -20.65
CA VAL A 186 -38.68 -2.59 -19.60
C VAL A 186 -39.25 -1.72 -18.48
N LYS A 187 -39.98 -0.64 -18.83
CA LYS A 187 -40.65 0.23 -17.86
C LYS A 187 -41.80 -0.46 -17.10
N ALA A 188 -42.42 -1.46 -17.70
CA ALA A 188 -43.48 -2.26 -17.06
C ALA A 188 -42.94 -3.44 -16.24
N ALA A 189 -41.65 -3.75 -16.31
CA ALA A 189 -41.05 -4.85 -15.55
C ALA A 189 -41.20 -4.62 -14.04
N GLY A 190 -41.53 -5.69 -13.32
CA GLY A 190 -41.71 -5.67 -11.86
C GLY A 190 -40.48 -6.13 -11.07
N ASP A 191 -39.49 -6.72 -11.74
CA ASP A 191 -38.24 -7.19 -11.15
C ASP A 191 -37.10 -7.18 -12.19
N VAL A 192 -35.88 -7.45 -11.71
CA VAL A 192 -34.65 -7.40 -12.52
C VAL A 192 -34.62 -8.47 -13.61
N ALA A 193 -35.19 -9.65 -13.35
CA ALA A 193 -35.26 -10.73 -14.34
C ALA A 193 -36.22 -10.36 -15.47
N ALA A 194 -37.40 -9.82 -15.16
CA ALA A 194 -38.37 -9.35 -16.12
C ALA A 194 -37.82 -8.19 -16.98
N ALA A 195 -37.08 -7.26 -16.38
CA ALA A 195 -36.42 -6.17 -17.11
C ALA A 195 -35.32 -6.68 -18.04
N THR A 196 -34.50 -7.62 -17.56
CA THR A 196 -33.44 -8.27 -18.36
C THR A 196 -34.04 -9.00 -19.57
N ILE A 197 -35.09 -9.79 -19.35
CA ILE A 197 -35.78 -10.56 -20.40
C ILE A 197 -36.49 -9.64 -21.39
N ALA A 198 -37.11 -8.55 -20.92
CA ALA A 198 -37.77 -7.57 -21.78
C ALA A 198 -36.77 -6.92 -22.74
N PHE A 199 -35.61 -6.49 -22.25
CA PHE A 199 -34.56 -5.93 -23.08
C PHE A 199 -34.00 -6.98 -24.06
N GLU A 200 -33.61 -8.17 -23.57
CA GLU A 200 -33.05 -9.28 -24.37
C GLU A 200 -33.99 -9.70 -25.53
N THR A 201 -35.28 -9.85 -25.24
CA THR A 201 -36.23 -10.43 -26.20
C THR A 201 -36.91 -9.40 -27.10
N LYS A 202 -37.02 -8.14 -26.67
CA LYS A 202 -37.74 -7.09 -27.43
C LYS A 202 -36.83 -6.07 -28.07
N TYR A 203 -35.77 -5.67 -27.38
CA TYR A 203 -34.80 -4.73 -27.92
C TYR A 203 -33.79 -5.48 -28.81
N GLU A 204 -33.15 -6.52 -28.27
CA GLU A 204 -32.11 -7.28 -28.99
C GLU A 204 -32.68 -8.42 -29.83
N ARG A 205 -33.92 -8.85 -29.53
CA ARG A 205 -34.65 -9.91 -30.25
C ARG A 205 -33.89 -11.23 -30.29
N HIS A 206 -33.27 -11.61 -29.17
CA HIS A 206 -32.56 -12.89 -29.05
C HIS A 206 -33.46 -14.08 -29.41
N ALA A 207 -33.00 -14.91 -30.33
CA ALA A 207 -33.72 -16.10 -30.79
C ALA A 207 -33.38 -17.31 -29.88
N GLY A 208 -33.97 -17.36 -28.69
CA GLY A 208 -33.69 -18.42 -27.72
C GLY A 208 -34.47 -18.28 -26.42
N ALA A 209 -34.29 -19.23 -25.50
CA ALA A 209 -34.68 -19.03 -24.11
C ALA A 209 -33.80 -17.94 -23.49
N PRO A 210 -34.31 -17.09 -22.59
CA PRO A 210 -33.52 -16.03 -21.97
C PRO A 210 -32.26 -16.56 -21.30
N GLN A 211 -31.15 -15.86 -21.48
CA GLN A 211 -29.83 -16.32 -21.03
C GLN A 211 -29.66 -16.13 -19.51
N PRO A 212 -29.48 -17.21 -18.71
CA PRO A 212 -29.38 -17.11 -17.26
C PRO A 212 -28.22 -16.23 -16.76
N GLY A 213 -27.11 -16.18 -17.51
CA GLY A 213 -25.95 -15.36 -17.16
C GLY A 213 -26.20 -13.85 -17.22
N ARG A 214 -27.12 -13.39 -18.07
CA ARG A 214 -27.50 -11.96 -18.15
C ARG A 214 -28.32 -11.55 -16.93
N ILE A 215 -29.21 -12.43 -16.48
CA ILE A 215 -30.01 -12.24 -15.26
C ILE A 215 -29.11 -12.25 -14.02
N ALA A 216 -28.19 -13.22 -13.92
CA ALA A 216 -27.25 -13.29 -12.80
C ALA A 216 -26.39 -12.02 -12.70
N LYS A 217 -25.92 -11.48 -13.84
CA LYS A 217 -25.17 -10.22 -13.84
C LYS A 217 -26.04 -9.01 -13.46
N ALA A 218 -27.28 -8.96 -13.94
CA ALA A 218 -28.22 -7.92 -13.55
C ALA A 218 -28.55 -7.96 -12.05
N GLU A 219 -28.69 -9.15 -11.47
CA GLU A 219 -28.89 -9.34 -10.02
C GLU A 219 -27.66 -8.90 -9.22
N GLU A 220 -26.45 -9.19 -9.69
CA GLU A 220 -25.20 -8.72 -9.10
C GLU A 220 -25.13 -7.18 -9.09
N ILE A 221 -25.42 -6.54 -10.23
CA ILE A 221 -25.42 -5.07 -10.37
C ILE A 221 -26.49 -4.44 -9.48
N LEU A 222 -27.67 -5.04 -9.39
CA LEU A 222 -28.73 -4.58 -8.48
C LEU A 222 -28.34 -4.74 -7.01
N ALA A 223 -27.65 -5.82 -6.65
CA ALA A 223 -27.15 -6.02 -5.30
C ALA A 223 -26.09 -4.96 -4.95
N GLN A 224 -25.18 -4.66 -5.87
CA GLN A 224 -24.19 -3.59 -5.74
C GLN A 224 -24.87 -2.21 -5.63
N ALA A 225 -25.91 -1.94 -6.42
CA ALA A 225 -26.69 -0.70 -6.32
C ALA A 225 -27.35 -0.55 -4.94
N ARG A 226 -27.89 -1.64 -4.38
CA ARG A 226 -28.57 -1.65 -3.07
C ARG A 226 -27.63 -1.58 -1.88
N SER A 227 -26.42 -2.12 -1.99
CA SER A 227 -25.39 -2.06 -0.95
C SER A 227 -24.56 -0.76 -1.00
N GLY A 228 -24.86 0.16 -1.93
CA GLY A 228 -24.09 1.38 -2.15
C GLY A 228 -22.75 1.17 -2.88
N GLY A 229 -22.52 -0.03 -3.42
CA GLY A 229 -21.33 -0.41 -4.18
C GLY A 229 -21.26 0.17 -5.61
N ILE A 230 -22.37 0.66 -6.18
CA ILE A 230 -22.34 1.48 -7.40
C ILE A 230 -22.35 2.95 -6.99
N SER A 231 -21.21 3.63 -7.16
CA SER A 231 -21.08 5.05 -6.84
C SER A 231 -22.11 5.86 -7.64
N GLY A 232 -23.01 6.56 -6.92
CA GLY A 232 -24.07 7.38 -7.51
C GLY A 232 -25.46 6.73 -7.69
N SER A 233 -25.67 5.48 -7.27
CA SER A 233 -26.99 4.82 -7.33
C SER A 233 -27.88 5.12 -6.09
N PRO A 234 -29.18 5.43 -6.23
CA PRO A 234 -30.06 5.75 -5.11
C PRO A 234 -30.61 4.47 -4.42
N SER A 235 -30.19 4.18 -3.18
CA SER A 235 -30.73 3.05 -2.42
C SER A 235 -32.13 3.33 -1.84
N THR A 236 -33.09 2.42 -2.07
CA THR A 236 -34.41 2.34 -1.39
C THR A 236 -34.29 1.46 -0.13
N SER A 237 -34.80 1.72 1.08
CA SER A 237 -35.83 2.61 1.70
C SER A 237 -35.63 2.56 3.25
N PRO A 238 -36.17 3.47 4.11
CA PRO A 238 -37.56 3.95 4.09
C PRO A 238 -37.73 5.48 4.06
N SER A 239 -38.62 5.91 3.15
CA SER A 239 -39.30 7.22 3.10
C SER A 239 -38.45 8.49 3.19
N THR A 240 -37.72 8.81 2.13
CA THR A 240 -37.34 10.20 1.83
C THR A 240 -38.12 10.70 0.61
N GLU A 241 -39.43 10.89 0.78
CA GLU A 241 -40.17 11.72 -0.18
C GLU A 241 -39.54 13.13 -0.17
N SER A 242 -39.20 13.63 -1.35
CA SER A 242 -38.87 15.04 -1.57
C SER A 242 -39.99 15.93 -1.05
N LEU A 243 -39.66 17.11 -0.52
CA LEU A 243 -40.70 18.07 -0.14
C LEU A 243 -41.36 18.59 -1.41
N ALA A 244 -42.67 18.33 -1.56
CA ALA A 244 -43.43 18.77 -2.72
C ALA A 244 -43.42 20.31 -2.85
N SER A 245 -43.54 20.81 -4.08
CA SER A 245 -43.77 22.24 -4.32
C SER A 245 -44.94 22.77 -3.49
N GLY A 246 -44.78 23.94 -2.87
CA GLY A 246 -45.71 24.52 -1.91
C GLY A 246 -45.47 24.14 -0.45
N SER A 247 -44.50 23.26 -0.16
CA SER A 247 -44.11 22.91 1.22
C SER A 247 -43.59 24.12 1.99
N LYS A 248 -43.87 24.17 3.29
CA LYS A 248 -43.33 25.15 4.24
C LYS A 248 -42.14 24.54 4.98
N VAL A 249 -40.99 25.19 4.93
CA VAL A 249 -39.80 24.82 5.70
C VAL A 249 -39.54 25.89 6.74
N TYR A 250 -39.35 25.47 7.99
CA TYR A 250 -38.89 26.34 9.06
C TYR A 250 -37.38 26.13 9.27
N MET A 251 -36.60 27.19 9.33
CA MET A 251 -35.17 27.08 9.62
C MET A 251 -34.84 27.76 10.95
N LEU A 252 -34.47 26.93 11.92
CA LEU A 252 -33.96 27.30 13.23
C LEU A 252 -32.45 27.45 13.13
N GLY A 253 -31.96 28.69 13.01
CA GLY A 253 -30.55 28.97 12.77
C GLY A 253 -29.95 30.00 13.73
N ASP A 254 -28.64 30.20 13.62
CA ASP A 254 -27.88 31.22 14.37
C ASP A 254 -27.21 32.25 13.42
N SER A 255 -26.12 32.87 13.88
CA SER A 255 -25.32 33.81 13.10
C SER A 255 -24.78 33.27 11.75
N ILE A 256 -24.57 31.95 11.62
CA ILE A 256 -24.09 31.29 10.39
C ILE A 256 -25.22 31.24 9.35
N THR A 257 -26.42 30.82 9.77
CA THR A 257 -27.61 30.83 8.90
C THR A 257 -28.00 32.23 8.46
N ARG A 258 -27.84 33.22 9.36
CA ARG A 258 -28.13 34.63 9.06
C ARG A 258 -27.24 35.18 7.94
N GLY A 259 -25.95 34.81 7.92
CA GLY A 259 -25.01 35.25 6.89
C GLY A 259 -25.44 34.90 5.47
N ALA A 260 -26.18 33.79 5.30
CA ALA A 260 -26.69 33.31 4.02
C ALA A 260 -28.23 33.44 3.87
N SER A 261 -28.91 34.25 4.68
CA SER A 261 -30.38 34.27 4.73
C SER A 261 -31.04 34.59 3.38
N SER A 262 -30.46 35.51 2.60
CA SER A 262 -30.95 35.85 1.26
C SER A 262 -30.76 34.71 0.26
N GLN A 263 -29.62 34.02 0.32
CA GLN A 263 -29.29 32.89 -0.54
C GLN A 263 -30.18 31.69 -0.24
N TYR A 264 -30.43 31.38 1.04
CA TYR A 264 -31.40 30.37 1.44
C TYR A 264 -32.79 30.68 0.93
N LYS A 265 -33.26 31.92 1.12
CA LYS A 265 -34.58 32.32 0.65
C LYS A 265 -34.70 32.19 -0.87
N SER A 266 -33.72 32.68 -1.63
CA SER A 266 -33.70 32.55 -3.08
C SER A 266 -33.65 31.08 -3.55
N ALA A 267 -32.87 30.22 -2.89
CA ALA A 267 -32.71 28.83 -3.28
C ALA A 267 -33.97 27.99 -2.99
N PHE A 268 -34.65 28.21 -1.86
CA PHE A 268 -35.92 27.54 -1.56
C PHE A 268 -37.09 28.10 -2.38
N ASP A 269 -37.14 29.41 -2.62
CA ASP A 269 -38.15 30.04 -3.49
C ASP A 269 -38.04 29.49 -4.93
N ALA A 270 -36.81 29.25 -5.43
CA ALA A 270 -36.57 28.62 -6.73
C ALA A 270 -37.10 27.17 -6.81
N LYS A 271 -37.26 26.49 -5.66
CA LYS A 271 -37.89 25.17 -5.55
C LYS A 271 -39.39 25.25 -5.24
N GLN A 272 -39.97 26.46 -5.27
CA GLN A 272 -41.36 26.73 -4.87
C GLN A 272 -41.68 26.29 -3.43
N ILE A 273 -40.67 26.28 -2.55
CA ILE A 273 -40.78 25.93 -1.13
C ILE A 273 -40.75 27.23 -0.32
N THR A 274 -41.72 27.43 0.57
CA THR A 274 -41.77 28.62 1.42
C THR A 274 -40.86 28.46 2.62
N LEU A 275 -39.76 29.20 2.67
CA LEU A 275 -38.85 29.22 3.82
C LEU A 275 -39.26 30.31 4.84
N THR A 276 -39.50 29.89 6.08
CA THR A 276 -39.61 30.77 7.26
C THR A 276 -38.30 30.72 8.04
N LEU A 277 -37.57 31.83 8.05
CA LEU A 277 -36.28 31.95 8.74
C LEU A 277 -36.48 32.58 10.11
N SER A 278 -36.05 31.86 11.14
CA SER A 278 -36.03 32.38 12.49
C SER A 278 -34.73 33.14 12.76
N ALA A 279 -34.56 34.31 12.14
CA ALA A 279 -33.32 35.09 12.20
C ALA A 279 -33.16 35.90 13.50
N ALA A 280 -33.13 35.24 14.67
CA ALA A 280 -32.77 35.91 15.91
C ALA A 280 -31.27 35.74 16.19
N ASP A 281 -30.60 36.88 16.38
CA ASP A 281 -29.19 36.92 16.77
C ASP A 281 -28.98 36.15 18.09
N SER A 282 -27.88 35.39 18.17
CA SER A 282 -27.41 34.69 19.36
C SER A 282 -28.33 33.59 19.93
N ARG A 283 -28.60 32.53 19.14
CA ARG A 283 -29.13 31.28 19.71
C ARG A 283 -28.00 30.33 19.99
N SER A 284 -28.01 29.73 21.18
CA SER A 284 -26.98 28.80 21.62
C SER A 284 -27.56 27.64 22.42
N TRP A 285 -26.74 26.61 22.56
CA TRP A 285 -26.98 25.42 23.34
C TRP A 285 -26.74 25.69 24.81
N VAL A 286 -27.77 26.06 25.57
CA VAL A 286 -27.62 26.18 27.03
C VAL A 286 -28.80 25.55 27.73
N SER A 287 -28.52 24.67 28.69
CA SER A 287 -29.53 24.16 29.62
C SER A 287 -30.15 25.33 30.38
N ALA A 288 -31.47 25.31 30.58
CA ALA A 288 -32.18 26.32 31.38
C ALA A 288 -31.48 26.54 32.73
N GLY A 289 -30.76 27.67 32.89
CA GLY A 289 -30.03 27.99 34.13
C GLY A 289 -28.83 28.94 34.00
N ALA A 290 -28.19 29.04 32.84
CA ALA A 290 -27.06 29.97 32.65
C ALA A 290 -27.56 31.35 32.21
N THR A 291 -28.00 32.16 33.17
CA THR A 291 -28.33 33.56 32.93
C THR A 291 -27.16 34.44 33.36
N THR A 292 -26.46 35.03 32.40
CA THR A 292 -25.80 36.33 32.59
C THR A 292 -25.85 37.13 31.29
N GLU A 293 -26.76 38.10 31.31
CA GLU A 293 -26.79 39.39 30.60
C GLU A 293 -26.59 39.40 29.07
N GLY A 294 -27.73 39.45 28.35
CA GLY A 294 -27.80 40.00 26.99
C GLY A 294 -28.52 39.15 25.94
N THR A 295 -29.80 38.80 26.17
CA THR A 295 -30.79 38.35 25.15
C THR A 295 -30.34 37.29 24.13
N ALA A 296 -30.16 36.05 24.59
CA ALA A 296 -30.01 34.86 23.76
C ALA A 296 -30.98 33.78 24.25
N GLY A 297 -32.08 33.54 23.52
CA GLY A 297 -33.02 32.46 23.85
C GLY A 297 -32.40 31.09 23.55
N THR A 298 -32.74 30.08 24.35
CA THR A 298 -32.32 28.69 24.07
C THR A 298 -33.10 28.15 22.86
N GLY A 299 -32.52 27.24 22.07
CA GLY A 299 -33.22 26.62 20.93
C GLY A 299 -34.59 26.03 21.32
N LYS A 300 -34.68 25.51 22.55
CA LYS A 300 -35.89 25.02 23.22
C LYS A 300 -36.97 26.08 23.41
N GLU A 301 -36.63 27.27 23.94
CA GLU A 301 -37.59 28.36 24.15
C GLU A 301 -38.22 28.84 22.84
N VAL A 302 -37.47 28.77 21.74
CA VAL A 302 -37.98 29.15 20.42
C VAL A 302 -38.92 28.10 19.88
N VAL A 303 -38.54 26.82 19.95
CA VAL A 303 -39.43 25.73 19.53
C VAL A 303 -40.74 25.80 20.32
N ALA A 304 -40.68 26.17 21.61
CA ALA A 304 -41.88 26.37 22.43
C ALA A 304 -42.71 27.60 22.02
N ALA A 305 -42.09 28.73 21.66
CA ALA A 305 -42.76 30.00 21.41
C ALA A 305 -43.24 30.22 19.96
N ASP A 306 -42.65 29.56 18.96
CA ASP A 306 -42.94 29.82 17.55
C ASP A 306 -44.00 28.86 17.00
N GLU A 307 -45.21 29.37 16.82
CA GLU A 307 -46.34 28.59 16.30
C GLU A 307 -46.16 28.22 14.81
N ALA A 308 -45.28 28.89 14.06
CA ALA A 308 -45.06 28.58 12.63
C ALA A 308 -44.41 27.20 12.41
N ILE A 309 -43.76 26.64 13.43
CA ILE A 309 -43.22 25.28 13.39
C ILE A 309 -44.35 24.26 13.24
N ALA A 310 -45.47 24.45 13.91
CA ALA A 310 -46.61 23.53 13.84
C ALA A 310 -47.21 23.46 12.42
N GLU A 311 -47.13 24.55 11.66
CA GLU A 311 -47.63 24.64 10.29
C GLU A 311 -46.62 24.20 9.21
N SER A 312 -45.40 23.82 9.60
CA SER A 312 -44.33 23.50 8.66
C SER A 312 -44.30 22.02 8.29
N ASN A 313 -43.79 21.70 7.10
CA ASN A 313 -43.60 20.33 6.62
C ASN A 313 -42.24 19.76 7.04
N ALA A 314 -41.24 20.63 7.19
CA ALA A 314 -39.92 20.27 7.66
C ALA A 314 -39.28 21.38 8.50
N ILE A 315 -38.35 21.00 9.38
CA ILE A 315 -37.51 21.92 10.13
C ILE A 315 -36.04 21.62 9.85
N VAL A 316 -35.26 22.68 9.64
CA VAL A 316 -33.80 22.62 9.57
C VAL A 316 -33.24 23.24 10.85
N VAL A 317 -32.47 22.46 11.60
CA VAL A 317 -31.77 22.89 12.81
C VAL A 317 -30.31 23.15 12.45
N ALA A 318 -29.90 24.42 12.49
CA ALA A 318 -28.57 24.90 12.12
C ALA A 318 -28.01 25.82 13.22
N LEU A 319 -27.79 25.25 14.41
CA LEU A 319 -27.34 25.96 15.61
C LEU A 319 -25.88 25.59 15.94
N GLY A 320 -24.97 26.57 16.01
CA GLY A 320 -23.55 26.36 16.34
C GLY A 320 -23.27 26.19 17.85
N THR A 321 -22.13 25.57 18.21
CA THR A 321 -21.75 25.18 19.59
C THR A 321 -20.84 26.18 20.32
N ASN A 322 -20.95 27.49 20.04
CA ASN A 322 -20.00 28.53 20.52
C ASN A 322 -19.90 28.73 22.06
N GLY A 323 -20.54 27.89 22.88
CA GLY A 323 -20.61 28.05 24.35
C GLY A 323 -20.39 26.78 25.19
N GLY A 324 -19.96 25.66 24.59
CA GLY A 324 -19.77 24.38 25.30
C GLY A 324 -21.07 23.58 25.48
N LEU A 325 -20.92 22.27 25.70
CA LEU A 325 -22.05 21.33 25.83
C LEU A 325 -22.43 21.15 27.30
N GLY A 326 -23.65 21.60 27.66
CA GLY A 326 -24.31 21.18 28.91
C GLY A 326 -24.89 19.77 28.84
N SER A 327 -25.65 19.34 29.86
CA SER A 327 -26.30 18.02 29.89
C SER A 327 -27.31 17.85 28.73
N ASN A 328 -27.00 16.88 27.87
CA ASN A 328 -27.69 16.34 26.69
C ASN A 328 -28.89 17.11 26.08
N PRO A 329 -28.65 18.22 25.37
CA PRO A 329 -29.73 19.06 24.85
C PRO A 329 -30.34 18.61 23.50
N ILE A 330 -29.72 17.66 22.77
CA ILE A 330 -30.20 17.20 21.44
C ILE A 330 -31.54 16.49 21.58
N GLU A 331 -31.64 15.55 22.53
CA GLU A 331 -32.86 14.80 22.84
C GLU A 331 -34.03 15.72 23.22
N GLU A 332 -33.76 16.75 24.04
CA GLU A 332 -34.79 17.71 24.46
C GLU A 332 -35.35 18.53 23.29
N ILE A 333 -34.49 19.07 22.42
CA ILE A 333 -34.93 19.87 21.26
C ILE A 333 -35.72 19.00 20.28
N ILE A 334 -35.27 17.78 19.99
CA ILE A 334 -36.01 16.86 19.13
C ILE A 334 -37.36 16.50 19.77
N SER A 335 -37.39 16.28 21.09
CA SER A 335 -38.62 16.01 21.82
C SER A 335 -39.61 17.18 21.74
N ASP A 336 -39.14 18.42 21.89
CA ASP A 336 -39.99 19.62 21.80
C ASP A 336 -40.49 19.87 20.37
N ILE A 337 -39.66 19.62 19.35
CA ILE A 337 -40.07 19.70 17.93
C ILE A 337 -41.18 18.69 17.65
N LYS A 338 -41.00 17.43 18.07
CA LYS A 338 -42.02 16.39 17.89
C LYS A 338 -43.29 16.68 18.68
N ALA A 339 -43.19 17.33 19.84
CA ALA A 339 -44.35 17.76 20.61
C ALA A 339 -45.15 18.86 19.90
N LYS A 340 -44.52 19.70 19.05
CA LYS A 340 -45.21 20.69 18.21
C LYS A 340 -45.86 20.06 16.99
N ASN A 341 -45.14 19.16 16.31
CA ASN A 341 -45.64 18.42 15.17
C ASN A 341 -44.84 17.12 15.01
N GLU A 342 -45.46 16.00 15.35
CA GLU A 342 -44.81 14.68 15.33
C GLU A 342 -44.48 14.20 13.90
N SER A 343 -45.21 14.68 12.90
CA SER A 343 -45.04 14.32 11.49
C SER A 343 -44.01 15.16 10.75
N LEU A 344 -43.33 16.07 11.46
CA LEU A 344 -42.44 17.05 10.86
C LEU A 344 -41.11 16.42 10.47
N LYS A 345 -40.65 16.61 9.23
CA LYS A 345 -39.33 16.11 8.80
C LYS A 345 -38.23 16.95 9.44
N ILE A 346 -37.30 16.31 10.14
CA ILE A 346 -36.24 17.00 10.89
C ILE A 346 -34.91 16.82 10.18
N TYR A 347 -34.27 17.93 9.84
CA TYR A 347 -32.92 17.99 9.28
C TYR A 347 -32.01 18.76 10.22
N TRP A 348 -30.79 18.27 10.41
CA TRP A 348 -29.81 18.85 11.32
C TRP A 348 -28.49 19.10 10.63
N VAL A 349 -28.01 20.34 10.65
CA VAL A 349 -26.74 20.70 10.00
C VAL A 349 -25.60 20.55 11.00
N ASN A 350 -24.61 19.72 10.66
CA ASN A 350 -23.41 19.52 11.45
C ASN A 350 -22.41 20.67 11.25
N ILE A 351 -22.53 21.73 12.07
CA ILE A 351 -21.74 22.97 11.95
C ILE A 351 -20.63 23.06 13.03
N ALA A 352 -20.43 22.03 13.86
CA ALA A 352 -19.48 22.10 14.96
C ALA A 352 -18.04 21.75 14.53
N THR A 353 -17.20 22.78 14.36
CA THR A 353 -15.80 22.64 13.90
C THR A 353 -14.75 23.11 14.91
N SER A 354 -15.09 24.01 15.86
CA SER A 354 -14.08 24.68 16.71
C SER A 354 -14.30 24.65 18.23
N ALA A 355 -15.23 23.85 18.75
CA ALA A 355 -15.46 23.73 20.19
C ALA A 355 -14.59 22.63 20.85
N THR A 356 -14.28 22.78 22.14
CA THR A 356 -13.42 21.90 22.95
C THR A 356 -13.85 20.42 22.98
N ASN A 357 -15.07 20.10 22.52
CA ASN A 357 -15.62 18.75 22.40
C ASN A 357 -16.33 18.53 21.03
N SER A 358 -15.94 19.21 19.94
CA SER A 358 -16.62 19.12 18.63
C SER A 358 -16.68 17.69 18.09
N LYS A 359 -15.62 16.89 18.27
CA LYS A 359 -15.63 15.47 17.90
C LYS A 359 -16.68 14.66 18.68
N GLU A 360 -16.70 14.79 20.01
CA GLU A 360 -17.68 14.11 20.87
C GLU A 360 -19.13 14.51 20.55
N PHE A 361 -19.35 15.78 20.16
CA PHE A 361 -20.65 16.28 19.71
C PHE A 361 -21.10 15.62 18.42
N ASN A 362 -20.21 15.57 17.43
CA ASN A 362 -20.51 15.06 16.10
C ASN A 362 -20.72 13.54 16.13
N ASP A 363 -19.94 12.83 16.95
CA ASP A 363 -20.12 11.41 17.22
C ASP A 363 -21.51 11.14 17.84
N LYS A 364 -21.93 11.95 18.83
CA LYS A 364 -23.28 11.85 19.45
C LYS A 364 -24.42 12.22 18.49
N LEU A 365 -24.21 13.22 17.62
CA LEU A 365 -25.22 13.63 16.64
C LEU A 365 -25.47 12.50 15.62
N ALA A 366 -24.41 11.84 15.17
CA ALA A 366 -24.50 10.68 14.29
C ALA A 366 -25.22 9.50 14.97
N GLU A 367 -24.85 9.18 16.22
CA GLU A 367 -25.49 8.11 17.02
C GLU A 367 -27.00 8.34 17.19
N LEU A 368 -27.39 9.55 17.58
CA LEU A 368 -28.78 9.87 17.92
C LEU A 368 -29.69 10.08 16.70
N SER A 369 -29.13 10.34 15.51
CA SER A 369 -29.89 10.59 14.27
C SER A 369 -30.86 9.45 13.94
N SER A 370 -30.38 8.20 14.03
CA SER A 370 -31.16 7.00 13.77
C SER A 370 -32.19 6.72 14.87
N THR A 371 -31.81 6.95 16.13
CA THR A 371 -32.64 6.64 17.31
C THR A 371 -33.79 7.63 17.46
N LEU A 372 -33.53 8.92 17.19
CA LEU A 372 -34.50 9.99 17.35
C LEU A 372 -35.17 10.38 16.03
N GLY A 373 -34.80 9.79 14.90
CA GLY A 373 -35.47 9.95 13.62
C GLY A 373 -35.33 11.35 13.00
N PHE A 374 -34.09 11.78 12.76
CA PHE A 374 -33.76 12.99 12.03
C PHE A 374 -32.57 12.78 11.09
N THR A 375 -32.43 13.62 10.05
CA THR A 375 -31.37 13.51 9.04
C THR A 375 -30.23 14.48 9.33
N VAL A 376 -28.98 14.00 9.33
CA VAL A 376 -27.79 14.85 9.48
C VAL A 376 -27.29 15.34 8.11
N ILE A 377 -26.99 16.63 8.02
CA ILE A 377 -26.39 17.31 6.87
C ILE A 377 -24.95 17.64 7.24
N ASP A 378 -23.97 16.93 6.67
CA ASP A 378 -22.61 16.88 7.20
C ASP A 378 -21.68 17.96 6.64
N TRP A 379 -21.90 19.21 7.07
CA TRP A 379 -21.03 20.33 6.69
C TRP A 379 -19.60 20.17 7.21
N LYS A 380 -19.39 19.54 8.37
CA LYS A 380 -18.05 19.27 8.92
C LYS A 380 -17.19 18.50 7.93
N ASN A 381 -17.67 17.42 7.33
CA ASN A 381 -16.86 16.64 6.40
C ASN A 381 -16.39 17.45 5.18
N ILE A 382 -17.10 18.54 4.81
CA ILE A 382 -16.69 19.42 3.71
C ILE A 382 -15.54 20.35 4.10
N VAL A 383 -15.51 20.81 5.36
CA VAL A 383 -14.54 21.80 5.85
C VAL A 383 -13.45 21.21 6.75
N ASP A 384 -13.59 19.95 7.15
CA ASP A 384 -12.63 19.16 7.94
C ASP A 384 -12.85 17.66 7.62
N PRO A 385 -12.49 17.21 6.40
CA PRO A 385 -12.70 15.83 5.95
C PRO A 385 -11.81 14.80 6.67
N THR A 386 -10.72 15.26 7.29
CA THR A 386 -9.79 14.40 8.04
C THR A 386 -10.26 14.15 9.47
N GLY A 387 -11.16 14.99 9.99
CA GLY A 387 -11.78 14.82 11.30
C GLY A 387 -10.83 15.06 12.48
N ASP A 388 -9.62 15.55 12.21
CA ASP A 388 -8.54 15.80 13.17
C ASP A 388 -8.55 17.24 13.71
N GLY A 389 -9.48 18.08 13.25
CA GLY A 389 -9.58 19.49 13.63
C GLY A 389 -8.56 20.38 12.90
N SER A 390 -8.01 19.91 11.77
CA SER A 390 -7.15 20.68 10.89
C SER A 390 -7.86 21.92 10.31
N ALA A 391 -7.08 22.91 9.87
CA ALA A 391 -7.62 24.13 9.27
C ALA A 391 -8.33 23.79 7.96
N ASP A 392 -9.43 24.49 7.69
CA ASP A 392 -10.28 24.24 6.53
C ASP A 392 -9.46 24.12 5.22
N PRO A 393 -9.32 22.90 4.68
CA PRO A 393 -8.43 22.65 3.54
C PRO A 393 -8.97 23.29 2.26
N ASN A 394 -10.23 23.71 2.26
CA ASN A 394 -10.92 24.32 1.15
C ASN A 394 -11.08 25.85 1.29
N ASP A 395 -10.58 26.44 2.39
CA ASP A 395 -10.71 27.86 2.71
C ASP A 395 -12.15 28.38 2.49
N LEU A 396 -13.12 27.67 3.08
CA LEU A 396 -14.56 27.96 3.09
C LEU A 396 -15.02 28.59 4.41
N LEU A 397 -14.18 28.61 5.45
CA LEU A 397 -14.43 29.21 6.76
C LEU A 397 -13.60 30.49 6.95
N ARG A 398 -14.18 31.52 7.58
CA ARG A 398 -13.48 32.79 7.88
C ARG A 398 -12.78 32.81 9.24
N ASP A 399 -13.23 31.98 10.18
CA ASP A 399 -12.84 31.97 11.58
C ASP A 399 -12.93 30.56 12.20
N ASN A 400 -12.50 29.54 11.45
CA ASN A 400 -12.56 28.11 11.80
C ASN A 400 -13.96 27.59 12.17
N ALA A 401 -15.02 28.40 12.04
CA ALA A 401 -16.40 28.05 12.38
C ALA A 401 -17.43 28.62 11.41
N HIS A 402 -17.35 29.91 11.07
CA HIS A 402 -18.31 30.55 10.19
C HIS A 402 -17.86 30.45 8.73
N PRO A 403 -18.78 30.15 7.80
CA PRO A 403 -18.47 30.21 6.38
C PRO A 403 -18.03 31.61 5.95
N ASN A 404 -17.07 31.66 5.03
CA ASN A 404 -16.66 32.87 4.31
C ASN A 404 -17.49 33.03 3.02
N GLU A 405 -17.13 33.99 2.15
CA GLU A 405 -17.85 34.28 0.91
C GLU A 405 -17.92 33.06 -0.05
N LEU A 406 -16.93 32.17 -0.01
CA LEU A 406 -16.88 30.93 -0.81
C LEU A 406 -17.65 29.78 -0.15
N GLY A 407 -17.70 29.75 1.18
CA GLY A 407 -18.41 28.72 1.95
C GLY A 407 -19.92 28.88 1.95
N TYR A 408 -20.45 30.11 1.97
CA TYR A 408 -21.91 30.34 2.06
C TYR A 408 -22.71 29.69 0.92
N PRO A 409 -22.33 29.83 -0.38
CA PRO A 409 -23.06 29.17 -1.47
C PRO A 409 -23.07 27.64 -1.33
N LYS A 410 -21.94 27.04 -0.92
CA LYS A 410 -21.81 25.58 -0.76
C LYS A 410 -22.66 25.05 0.39
N LEU A 411 -22.69 25.75 1.52
CA LEU A 411 -23.54 25.40 2.65
C LEU A 411 -25.03 25.52 2.32
N VAL A 412 -25.42 26.55 1.56
CA VAL A 412 -26.80 26.75 1.09
C VAL A 412 -27.22 25.62 0.17
N GLU A 413 -26.39 25.29 -0.82
CA GLU A 413 -26.64 24.21 -1.76
C GLU A 413 -26.80 22.86 -1.05
N LEU A 414 -25.89 22.55 -0.12
CA LEU A 414 -25.92 21.31 0.66
C LEU A 414 -27.25 21.17 1.42
N VAL A 415 -27.67 22.22 2.12
CA VAL A 415 -28.89 22.21 2.93
C VAL A 415 -30.15 22.16 2.06
N VAL A 416 -30.21 22.94 0.98
CA VAL A 416 -31.37 22.96 0.07
C VAL A 416 -31.52 21.62 -0.63
N ASN A 417 -30.43 21.00 -1.07
CA ASN A 417 -30.47 19.68 -1.69
C ASN A 417 -30.93 18.59 -0.72
N ALA A 418 -30.46 18.63 0.52
CA ALA A 418 -30.91 17.68 1.54
C ALA A 418 -32.40 17.82 1.86
N VAL A 419 -32.88 19.07 1.99
CA VAL A 419 -34.26 19.35 2.43
C VAL A 419 -35.27 19.22 1.29
N ALA A 420 -34.93 19.69 0.09
CA ALA A 420 -35.83 19.66 -1.07
C ALA A 420 -35.80 18.31 -1.81
N ASN A 421 -34.63 17.66 -1.90
CA ASN A 421 -34.45 16.44 -2.70
C ASN A 421 -34.28 15.16 -1.85
N GLY A 422 -34.27 15.27 -0.52
CA GLY A 422 -34.25 14.12 0.40
C GLY A 422 -32.90 13.41 0.56
N GLY A 423 -31.78 14.05 0.16
CA GLY A 423 -30.43 13.46 0.24
C GLY A 423 -29.46 14.25 1.12
N GLY A 424 -29.14 13.74 2.31
CA GLY A 424 -28.02 14.24 3.11
C GLY A 424 -26.70 13.82 2.46
N GLY A 425 -26.01 14.78 1.83
CA GLY A 425 -24.75 14.53 1.13
C GLY A 425 -23.56 14.39 2.07
N SER A 426 -22.70 13.41 1.80
CA SER A 426 -21.29 13.40 2.21
C SER A 426 -20.45 13.33 0.94
N ALA A 427 -19.53 14.29 0.79
CA ALA A 427 -18.73 14.49 -0.42
C ALA A 427 -17.26 14.12 -0.18
N ALA A 428 -16.76 13.23 -1.04
CA ALA A 428 -15.43 13.13 -1.64
C ALA A 428 -14.16 13.44 -0.81
N THR A 429 -13.36 12.41 -0.57
CA THR A 429 -11.89 12.49 -0.63
C THR A 429 -11.45 12.21 -2.07
N ASN A 430 -10.85 13.18 -2.74
CA ASN A 430 -10.09 12.95 -3.96
C ASN A 430 -8.71 13.60 -3.84
N THR A 431 -7.71 12.73 -4.00
CA THR A 431 -6.36 13.00 -4.46
C THR A 431 -6.34 14.01 -5.61
N THR A 432 -5.43 14.97 -5.55
CA THR A 432 -5.11 15.86 -6.68
C THR A 432 -3.76 15.46 -7.28
N GLN A 433 -3.76 15.09 -8.55
CA GLN A 433 -2.64 15.28 -9.47
C GLN A 433 -3.01 16.42 -10.43
N SER A 434 -2.07 17.32 -10.69
CA SER A 434 -2.06 18.15 -11.90
C SER A 434 -0.61 18.32 -12.37
N GLY A 435 -0.42 18.14 -13.68
CA GLY A 435 0.87 18.18 -14.36
C GLY A 435 1.17 19.50 -15.08
N GLU A 436 2.47 19.77 -15.14
CA GLU A 436 3.31 20.31 -16.23
C GLU A 436 3.03 21.65 -16.94
N CYS A 437 4.08 22.50 -17.03
CA CYS A 437 4.77 22.78 -18.32
C CYS A 437 6.08 23.58 -18.17
N CYS A 438 7.07 23.20 -19.02
CA CYS A 438 8.21 23.97 -19.61
C CYS A 438 9.67 23.53 -19.29
N SER A 439 10.16 22.67 -20.18
CA SER A 439 11.54 22.39 -20.67
C SER A 439 12.70 23.34 -20.30
N SER A 440 13.81 22.76 -19.80
CA SER A 440 15.08 22.57 -20.55
C SER A 440 16.11 21.73 -19.76
N ASP A 441 16.90 20.94 -20.49
CA ASP A 441 17.86 19.90 -20.09
C ASP A 441 18.79 20.18 -18.88
N THR A 442 18.90 19.22 -17.96
CA THR A 442 20.07 18.31 -17.80
C THR A 442 19.92 17.38 -16.57
N GLY A 443 19.78 16.06 -16.81
CA GLY A 443 20.33 14.97 -15.97
C GLY A 443 19.76 14.64 -14.58
N LYS A 444 18.77 13.72 -14.55
CA LYS A 444 18.34 12.71 -13.53
C LYS A 444 19.24 12.51 -12.27
N THR A 445 18.69 12.31 -11.06
CA THR A 445 17.91 11.10 -10.64
C THR A 445 17.14 11.34 -9.32
N ILE A 446 15.90 10.83 -9.23
CA ILE A 446 15.02 10.82 -8.04
C ILE A 446 15.03 9.39 -7.47
N GLY A 447 15.29 9.23 -6.17
CA GLY A 447 15.20 7.93 -5.47
C GLY A 447 13.87 7.80 -4.75
N ASN A 448 12.98 6.93 -5.25
CA ASN A 448 11.75 6.53 -4.55
C ASN A 448 11.97 5.20 -3.83
N LYS A 449 11.52 5.10 -2.57
CA LYS A 449 11.53 3.86 -1.78
C LYS A 449 10.29 3.02 -2.15
N ALA A 450 10.48 1.72 -2.42
CA ALA A 450 9.40 0.85 -2.91
C ALA A 450 8.30 0.55 -1.87
N PRO A 451 7.03 0.37 -2.28
CA PRO A 451 5.92 0.04 -1.39
C PRO A 451 6.06 -1.39 -0.83
N THR A 452 5.59 -1.59 0.40
CA THR A 452 5.81 -2.83 1.18
C THR A 452 4.69 -3.88 1.03
N GLN A 453 3.57 -3.55 0.35
CA GLN A 453 2.43 -4.44 0.09
C GLN A 453 1.73 -4.02 -1.23
N LEU A 454 1.34 -4.98 -2.08
CA LEU A 454 0.48 -4.76 -3.25
C LEU A 454 -0.97 -5.14 -2.88
N THR A 455 -1.94 -4.26 -3.12
CA THR A 455 -3.36 -4.49 -2.79
C THR A 455 -4.19 -4.92 -4.00
N ASP A 456 -3.77 -4.59 -5.22
CA ASP A 456 -4.47 -4.96 -6.47
C ASP A 456 -4.07 -6.37 -6.93
N ILE A 457 -5.05 -7.22 -7.21
CA ILE A 457 -4.84 -8.58 -7.72
C ILE A 457 -4.15 -8.57 -9.10
N ARG A 458 -4.42 -7.57 -9.95
CA ARG A 458 -3.82 -7.46 -11.28
C ARG A 458 -2.33 -7.19 -11.18
N ASP A 459 -1.93 -6.30 -10.26
CA ASP A 459 -0.51 -6.06 -9.96
C ASP A 459 0.15 -7.31 -9.37
N LYS A 460 -0.53 -8.04 -8.48
CA LYS A 460 -0.01 -9.31 -7.94
C LYS A 460 0.23 -10.35 -9.03
N ILE A 461 -0.71 -10.51 -9.96
CA ILE A 461 -0.56 -11.41 -11.13
C ILE A 461 0.60 -10.92 -12.00
N ALA A 462 0.65 -9.63 -12.31
CA ALA A 462 1.71 -9.04 -13.12
C ALA A 462 3.11 -9.25 -12.53
N GLN A 463 3.24 -9.17 -11.20
CA GLN A 463 4.51 -9.45 -10.52
C GLN A 463 5.02 -10.88 -10.70
N MET A 464 4.16 -11.83 -11.08
CA MET A 464 4.53 -13.21 -11.37
C MET A 464 4.94 -13.43 -12.83
N LEU A 465 4.85 -12.41 -13.70
CA LEU A 465 5.19 -12.51 -15.11
C LEU A 465 6.62 -12.02 -15.39
N PHE A 466 7.39 -12.80 -16.14
CA PHE A 466 8.74 -12.47 -16.61
C PHE A 466 8.79 -12.47 -18.13
N VAL A 467 8.83 -11.28 -18.72
CA VAL A 467 8.47 -11.10 -20.13
C VAL A 467 9.67 -10.72 -20.97
N ARG A 468 9.89 -11.42 -22.08
CA ARG A 468 10.91 -11.00 -23.05
C ARG A 468 10.55 -9.66 -23.69
N VAL A 469 11.51 -8.74 -23.68
CA VAL A 469 11.40 -7.43 -24.34
C VAL A 469 12.51 -7.25 -25.38
N ASN A 470 12.13 -6.73 -26.55
CA ASN A 470 13.03 -6.48 -27.67
C ASN A 470 13.08 -4.98 -28.06
N SER A 471 12.16 -4.16 -27.54
CA SER A 471 12.10 -2.73 -27.86
C SER A 471 11.65 -1.87 -26.67
N ASP A 472 11.89 -0.55 -26.78
CA ASP A 472 11.49 0.45 -25.77
C ASP A 472 9.96 0.49 -25.63
N THR A 473 9.25 0.32 -26.74
CA THR A 473 7.79 0.25 -26.75
C THR A 473 7.27 -0.94 -25.95
N GLU A 474 7.86 -2.13 -26.14
CA GLU A 474 7.49 -3.32 -25.38
C GLU A 474 7.82 -3.15 -23.90
N ALA A 475 8.99 -2.60 -23.56
CA ALA A 475 9.36 -2.34 -22.17
C ALA A 475 8.42 -1.34 -21.49
N ASN A 476 8.02 -0.26 -22.19
CA ASN A 476 7.02 0.70 -21.70
C ASN A 476 5.67 0.02 -21.46
N GLU A 477 5.22 -0.82 -22.38
CA GLU A 477 3.94 -1.52 -22.28
C GLU A 477 3.95 -2.50 -21.10
N VAL A 478 4.94 -3.38 -21.02
CA VAL A 478 4.96 -4.42 -19.99
C VAL A 478 5.25 -3.85 -18.59
N VAL A 479 6.20 -2.91 -18.46
CA VAL A 479 6.55 -2.37 -17.13
C VAL A 479 5.69 -1.16 -16.76
N GLY A 480 5.54 -0.20 -17.68
CA GLY A 480 4.84 1.06 -17.39
C GLY A 480 3.31 0.93 -17.37
N THR A 481 2.74 0.06 -18.20
CA THR A 481 1.27 -0.13 -18.27
C THR A 481 0.81 -1.36 -17.48
N HIS A 482 1.57 -2.47 -17.56
CA HIS A 482 1.16 -3.74 -16.98
C HIS A 482 1.91 -4.12 -15.69
N HIS A 483 2.89 -3.33 -15.26
CA HIS A 483 3.58 -3.50 -13.98
C HIS A 483 4.19 -4.90 -13.79
N VAL A 484 4.74 -5.49 -14.86
CA VAL A 484 5.29 -6.87 -14.79
C VAL A 484 6.43 -7.01 -13.79
N GLY A 485 6.53 -8.21 -13.22
CA GLY A 485 7.52 -8.54 -12.20
C GLY A 485 8.96 -8.62 -12.70
N GLY A 486 9.15 -9.00 -13.97
CA GLY A 486 10.48 -9.04 -14.58
C GLY A 486 10.46 -8.92 -16.09
N ILE A 487 11.60 -8.51 -16.64
CA ILE A 487 11.86 -8.43 -18.07
C ILE A 487 13.10 -9.24 -18.44
N TYR A 488 12.99 -10.05 -19.49
CA TYR A 488 14.11 -10.77 -20.09
C TYR A 488 14.65 -9.96 -21.28
N VAL A 489 15.90 -9.53 -21.18
CA VAL A 489 16.48 -8.59 -22.16
C VAL A 489 17.15 -9.34 -23.31
N SER A 490 16.64 -9.11 -24.52
CA SER A 490 17.26 -9.65 -25.75
C SER A 490 18.41 -8.77 -26.21
N ASN A 491 19.28 -9.30 -27.09
CA ASN A 491 20.43 -8.57 -27.66
C ASN A 491 20.06 -7.19 -28.24
N GLU A 492 18.84 -7.01 -28.73
CA GLU A 492 18.34 -5.77 -29.32
C GLU A 492 17.98 -4.71 -28.27
N PHE A 493 17.81 -5.12 -27.01
CA PHE A 493 17.47 -4.30 -25.85
C PHE A 493 18.60 -4.19 -24.81
N LEU A 494 19.80 -4.74 -25.10
CA LEU A 494 20.98 -4.68 -24.22
C LEU A 494 21.68 -3.30 -24.24
N ASP A 495 20.96 -2.27 -23.80
CA ASP A 495 21.47 -0.91 -23.58
C ASP A 495 21.17 -0.48 -22.14
N GLY A 496 22.21 -0.12 -21.39
CA GLY A 496 22.06 0.21 -19.97
C GLY A 496 21.17 1.44 -19.70
N ALA A 497 21.05 2.38 -20.63
CA ALA A 497 20.14 3.52 -20.48
C ALA A 497 18.68 3.08 -20.69
N LYS A 498 18.43 2.20 -21.65
CA LYS A 498 17.09 1.61 -21.89
C LYS A 498 16.62 0.76 -20.72
N ILE A 499 17.50 -0.10 -20.21
CA ILE A 499 17.22 -0.96 -19.06
C ILE A 499 16.95 -0.10 -17.82
N LYS A 500 17.79 0.89 -17.51
CA LYS A 500 17.57 1.80 -16.38
C LYS A 500 16.29 2.63 -16.53
N ALA A 501 15.93 3.01 -17.76
CA ALA A 501 14.66 3.68 -18.02
C ALA A 501 13.49 2.75 -17.70
N ALA A 502 13.50 1.51 -18.20
CA ALA A 502 12.46 0.51 -17.94
C ALA A 502 12.29 0.24 -16.44
N LYS A 503 13.40 0.06 -15.71
CA LYS A 503 13.36 -0.16 -14.25
C LYS A 503 12.66 0.95 -13.48
N GLY A 504 12.83 2.21 -13.91
CA GLY A 504 12.25 3.38 -13.25
C GLY A 504 10.78 3.66 -13.60
N MET A 505 10.13 2.86 -14.44
CA MET A 505 8.74 3.09 -14.87
C MET A 505 7.71 2.71 -13.81
N PHE A 506 8.05 1.75 -12.95
CA PHE A 506 7.15 1.26 -11.90
C PHE A 506 7.94 0.91 -10.64
N SER A 507 7.28 1.05 -9.48
CA SER A 507 7.84 0.66 -8.19
C SER A 507 6.88 -0.31 -7.50
N PRO A 508 7.31 -1.54 -7.18
CA PRO A 508 8.69 -2.03 -7.15
C PRO A 508 9.30 -2.30 -8.53
N GLU A 509 10.61 -2.05 -8.67
CA GLU A 509 11.33 -2.23 -9.94
C GLU A 509 11.20 -3.68 -10.45
N PRO A 510 11.11 -3.91 -11.78
CA PRO A 510 11.14 -5.25 -12.36
C PRO A 510 12.53 -5.88 -12.15
N PHE A 511 12.58 -7.20 -11.98
CA PHE A 511 13.81 -7.94 -12.20
C PHE A 511 14.22 -7.83 -13.66
N VAL A 512 15.50 -7.66 -13.94
CA VAL A 512 16.05 -7.68 -15.30
C VAL A 512 16.91 -8.93 -15.44
N GLY A 513 16.46 -9.85 -16.28
CA GLY A 513 17.03 -11.18 -16.48
C GLY A 513 17.74 -11.34 -17.82
N ILE A 514 18.79 -12.16 -17.85
CA ILE A 514 19.55 -12.50 -19.06
C ILE A 514 20.08 -13.94 -18.99
N ASP A 515 20.39 -14.56 -20.13
CA ASP A 515 21.13 -15.83 -20.21
C ASP A 515 22.62 -15.58 -20.48
N GLU A 516 23.39 -15.27 -19.44
CA GLU A 516 24.82 -15.05 -19.55
C GLU A 516 25.61 -16.23 -18.96
N GLU A 517 25.50 -17.42 -19.58
CA GLU A 517 26.16 -18.65 -19.12
C GLU A 517 27.64 -18.75 -19.54
N GLY A 518 28.01 -18.03 -20.61
CA GLY A 518 29.33 -18.05 -21.22
C GLY A 518 29.45 -19.07 -22.36
N GLY A 519 30.60 -19.05 -23.05
CA GLY A 519 30.81 -19.88 -24.23
C GLY A 519 29.85 -19.52 -25.37
N GLN A 520 29.01 -20.48 -25.79
CA GLN A 520 28.06 -20.29 -26.89
C GLN A 520 26.75 -19.60 -26.46
N VAL A 521 26.43 -19.62 -25.15
CA VAL A 521 25.23 -18.99 -24.59
C VAL A 521 25.66 -17.72 -23.88
N HIS A 522 25.84 -16.69 -24.68
CA HIS A 522 26.38 -15.40 -24.30
C HIS A 522 25.63 -14.30 -25.05
N ARG A 523 24.98 -13.39 -24.33
CA ARG A 523 24.15 -12.33 -24.93
C ARG A 523 24.89 -10.99 -24.93
N LEU A 524 25.75 -10.75 -23.94
CA LEU A 524 26.49 -9.49 -23.80
C LEU A 524 27.82 -9.48 -24.57
N SER A 525 27.76 -9.59 -25.90
CA SER A 525 28.98 -9.55 -26.74
C SER A 525 29.80 -8.26 -26.59
N SER A 526 29.17 -7.17 -26.11
CA SER A 526 29.78 -5.85 -25.90
C SER A 526 30.73 -5.77 -24.70
N ILE A 527 30.65 -6.70 -23.73
CA ILE A 527 31.46 -6.67 -22.49
C ILE A 527 32.56 -7.74 -22.43
N GLY A 528 32.75 -8.48 -23.55
CA GLY A 528 33.83 -9.44 -23.78
C GLY A 528 33.35 -10.89 -23.91
N PRO A 529 34.25 -11.87 -24.15
CA PRO A 529 33.91 -13.28 -24.11
C PRO A 529 34.04 -13.84 -22.68
N MET A 530 33.04 -14.61 -22.22
CA MET A 530 33.14 -15.43 -21.00
C MET A 530 33.50 -16.88 -21.35
N PRO A 531 34.38 -17.57 -20.58
CA PRO A 531 34.62 -18.99 -20.77
C PRO A 531 33.33 -19.82 -20.66
N SER A 532 33.23 -20.93 -21.38
CA SER A 532 32.10 -21.85 -21.23
C SER A 532 32.11 -22.52 -19.86
N ALA A 533 30.97 -23.07 -19.41
CA ALA A 533 30.91 -23.86 -18.19
C ALA A 533 31.92 -25.03 -18.22
N ALA A 534 32.06 -25.71 -19.36
CA ALA A 534 33.05 -26.78 -19.52
C ALA A 534 34.51 -26.29 -19.35
N GLU A 535 34.83 -25.09 -19.86
CA GLU A 535 36.14 -24.47 -19.65
C GLU A 535 36.34 -24.03 -18.19
N MET A 536 35.29 -23.54 -17.53
CA MET A 536 35.29 -23.22 -16.10
C MET A 536 35.41 -24.47 -15.21
N GLY A 537 34.90 -25.61 -15.68
CA GLY A 537 35.08 -26.93 -15.06
C GLY A 537 36.54 -27.28 -14.78
N ALA A 538 37.44 -26.84 -15.66
CA ALA A 538 38.88 -27.09 -15.56
C ALA A 538 39.65 -26.04 -14.74
N LYS A 539 38.99 -24.99 -14.24
CA LYS A 539 39.61 -23.89 -13.47
C LYS A 539 39.54 -24.13 -11.97
N SER A 540 40.32 -23.37 -11.20
CA SER A 540 40.17 -23.32 -9.73
C SER A 540 38.85 -22.65 -9.32
N ASN A 541 38.35 -22.94 -8.12
CA ASN A 541 37.10 -22.33 -7.62
C ASN A 541 37.27 -20.82 -7.46
N GLU A 542 38.46 -20.35 -7.08
CA GLU A 542 38.79 -18.94 -6.96
C GLU A 542 38.72 -18.23 -8.31
N GLU A 543 39.20 -18.87 -9.39
CA GLU A 543 39.08 -18.32 -10.75
C GLU A 543 37.63 -18.28 -11.21
N VAL A 544 36.84 -19.33 -10.96
CA VAL A 544 35.42 -19.37 -11.34
C VAL A 544 34.61 -18.31 -10.59
N LYS A 545 34.86 -18.14 -9.29
CA LYS A 545 34.25 -17.06 -8.50
C LYS A 545 34.65 -15.68 -9.02
N ALA A 546 35.93 -15.49 -9.36
CA ALA A 546 36.40 -14.23 -9.92
C ALA A 546 35.74 -13.91 -11.28
N ILE A 547 35.50 -14.92 -12.11
CA ILE A 547 34.73 -14.77 -13.37
C ILE A 547 33.29 -14.36 -13.05
N GLY A 548 32.60 -15.08 -12.16
CA GLY A 548 31.22 -14.74 -11.76
C GLY A 548 31.10 -13.32 -11.21
N LEU A 549 32.07 -12.87 -10.41
CA LEU A 549 32.11 -11.51 -9.86
C LEU A 549 32.36 -10.44 -10.92
N ASP A 550 33.30 -10.67 -11.84
CA ASP A 550 33.60 -9.73 -12.94
C ASP A 550 32.39 -9.55 -13.86
N TRP A 551 31.77 -10.67 -14.26
CA TRP A 551 30.60 -10.69 -15.12
C TRP A 551 29.36 -10.14 -14.42
N GLY A 552 29.14 -10.52 -13.16
CA GLY A 552 28.08 -9.97 -12.32
C GLY A 552 28.16 -8.45 -12.21
N LYS A 553 29.36 -7.87 -12.01
CA LYS A 553 29.53 -6.41 -11.92
C LYS A 553 29.19 -5.72 -13.24
N LYS A 554 29.65 -6.26 -14.37
CA LYS A 554 29.34 -5.72 -15.69
C LYS A 554 27.84 -5.77 -16.00
N MET A 555 27.16 -6.84 -15.58
CA MET A 555 25.70 -6.99 -15.68
C MET A 555 24.97 -5.98 -14.78
N ALA A 556 25.37 -5.85 -13.52
CA ALA A 556 24.79 -4.91 -12.58
C ALA A 556 24.95 -3.44 -13.06
N ASP A 557 26.09 -3.09 -13.64
CA ASP A 557 26.38 -1.74 -14.17
C ASP A 557 25.37 -1.29 -15.25
N ILE A 558 24.88 -2.23 -16.06
CA ILE A 558 23.85 -1.98 -17.08
C ILE A 558 22.42 -2.21 -16.56
N GLY A 559 22.25 -2.60 -15.30
CA GLY A 559 20.96 -2.73 -14.64
C GLY A 559 20.37 -4.14 -14.64
N VAL A 560 21.12 -5.16 -15.07
CA VAL A 560 20.72 -6.57 -14.93
C VAL A 560 20.78 -6.96 -13.45
N SER A 561 19.74 -7.63 -12.96
CA SER A 561 19.60 -8.01 -11.54
C SER A 561 19.47 -9.51 -11.32
N MET A 562 19.33 -10.29 -12.39
CA MET A 562 19.18 -11.74 -12.36
C MET A 562 19.88 -12.33 -13.60
N ASP A 563 20.65 -13.38 -13.40
CA ASP A 563 21.31 -14.12 -14.48
C ASP A 563 20.84 -15.57 -14.46
N PHE A 564 20.43 -16.06 -15.62
CA PHE A 564 19.95 -17.42 -15.82
C PHE A 564 21.12 -18.41 -15.91
N ALA A 565 21.97 -18.37 -14.89
CA ALA A 565 23.14 -19.21 -14.69
C ALA A 565 23.41 -19.30 -13.17
N PRO A 566 24.12 -20.35 -12.69
CA PRO A 566 24.78 -21.41 -13.45
C PRO A 566 23.87 -22.58 -13.86
N VAL A 567 24.27 -23.28 -14.94
CA VAL A 567 23.70 -24.58 -15.34
C VAL A 567 24.24 -25.69 -14.45
N LEU A 568 23.33 -26.47 -13.84
CA LEU A 568 23.64 -27.61 -12.95
C LEU A 568 23.52 -28.97 -13.64
N ASP A 569 23.20 -28.99 -14.93
CA ASP A 569 23.04 -30.21 -15.70
C ASP A 569 24.35 -31.00 -15.82
N VAL A 570 24.23 -32.33 -15.76
CA VAL A 570 25.38 -33.25 -15.93
C VAL A 570 25.78 -33.31 -17.40
N ASN A 571 27.09 -33.25 -17.66
CA ASN A 571 27.59 -33.29 -19.03
C ASN A 571 27.46 -34.69 -19.65
N ASP A 572 26.53 -34.86 -20.60
CA ASP A 572 26.56 -35.94 -21.57
C ASP A 572 26.94 -35.38 -22.95
N PRO A 573 28.11 -35.75 -23.51
CA PRO A 573 28.53 -35.29 -24.84
C PRO A 573 27.56 -35.65 -25.97
N ALA A 574 26.70 -36.67 -25.79
CA ALA A 574 25.67 -37.04 -26.75
C ALA A 574 24.44 -36.13 -26.69
N ASN A 575 24.25 -35.39 -25.59
CA ASN A 575 23.15 -34.45 -25.44
C ASN A 575 23.34 -33.23 -26.35
N PRO A 576 22.36 -32.90 -27.21
CA PRO A 576 22.54 -31.92 -28.28
C PRO A 576 22.51 -30.47 -27.81
N ILE A 577 22.04 -30.17 -26.59
CA ILE A 577 21.77 -28.80 -26.13
C ILE A 577 22.59 -28.40 -24.89
N ILE A 578 22.99 -29.35 -24.04
CA ILE A 578 23.84 -29.11 -22.87
C ILE A 578 25.30 -29.48 -23.18
N GLY A 579 25.57 -30.77 -23.39
CA GLY A 579 26.94 -31.27 -23.46
C GLY A 579 27.67 -30.87 -24.74
N SER A 580 27.00 -30.98 -25.90
CA SER A 580 27.57 -30.61 -27.21
C SER A 580 27.97 -29.12 -27.30
N LEU A 581 27.31 -28.26 -26.51
CA LEU A 581 27.53 -26.81 -26.47
C LEU A 581 28.45 -26.36 -25.33
N GLY A 582 28.94 -27.31 -24.51
CA GLY A 582 29.83 -27.01 -23.38
C GLY A 582 29.17 -26.23 -22.24
N ARG A 583 27.86 -26.38 -22.06
CA ARG A 583 27.07 -25.66 -21.03
C ARG A 583 27.10 -26.31 -19.65
N ALA A 584 27.54 -27.56 -19.56
CA ALA A 584 27.75 -28.25 -18.29
C ALA A 584 29.20 -28.12 -17.81
N PHE A 585 29.40 -27.91 -16.50
CA PHE A 585 30.73 -27.80 -15.89
C PHE A 585 31.51 -29.12 -15.94
N SER A 586 30.83 -30.26 -15.74
CA SER A 586 31.45 -31.58 -15.67
C SER A 586 30.41 -32.69 -15.83
N ASP A 587 30.87 -33.93 -16.01
CA ASP A 587 30.09 -35.16 -15.87
C ASP A 587 30.06 -35.68 -14.41
N ASP A 588 30.89 -35.12 -13.51
CA ASP A 588 30.90 -35.40 -12.07
C ASP A 588 30.06 -34.38 -11.29
N PRO A 589 28.96 -34.80 -10.60
CA PRO A 589 28.12 -33.92 -9.79
C PRO A 589 28.88 -33.10 -8.73
N ASN A 590 29.95 -33.64 -8.14
CA ASN A 590 30.70 -32.91 -7.11
C ASN A 590 31.44 -31.71 -7.73
N VAL A 591 32.02 -31.90 -8.93
CA VAL A 591 32.67 -30.83 -9.66
C VAL A 591 31.63 -29.78 -10.07
N ILE A 592 30.43 -30.20 -10.50
CA ILE A 592 29.33 -29.27 -10.80
C ILE A 592 29.00 -28.41 -9.57
N VAL A 593 28.81 -29.02 -8.39
CA VAL A 593 28.53 -28.29 -7.15
C VAL A 593 29.63 -27.28 -6.84
N GLU A 594 30.89 -27.69 -6.87
CA GLU A 594 32.03 -26.81 -6.57
C GLU A 594 32.09 -25.59 -7.51
N LYS A 595 31.99 -25.81 -8.83
CA LYS A 595 32.13 -24.72 -9.81
C LYS A 595 30.89 -23.84 -9.87
N ALA A 596 29.71 -24.44 -9.83
CA ALA A 596 28.46 -23.69 -9.81
C ALA A 596 28.32 -22.85 -8.53
N THR A 597 28.72 -23.39 -7.36
CA THR A 597 28.76 -22.60 -6.11
C THR A 597 29.67 -21.40 -6.28
N ALA A 598 30.90 -21.61 -6.77
CA ALA A 598 31.87 -20.53 -6.96
C ALA A 598 31.34 -19.44 -7.90
N PHE A 599 30.75 -19.83 -9.04
CA PHE A 599 30.18 -18.88 -10.00
C PHE A 599 29.00 -18.10 -9.40
N ALA A 600 28.07 -18.81 -8.76
CA ALA A 600 26.90 -18.23 -8.11
C ALA A 600 27.29 -17.26 -6.98
N ASP A 601 28.31 -17.58 -6.19
CA ASP A 601 28.84 -16.68 -5.16
C ASP A 601 29.42 -15.40 -5.76
N GLY A 602 30.09 -15.50 -6.92
CA GLY A 602 30.55 -14.34 -7.67
C GLY A 602 29.40 -13.43 -8.12
N LEU A 603 28.33 -14.01 -8.67
CA LEU A 603 27.13 -13.27 -9.07
C LEU A 603 26.46 -12.58 -7.87
N ARG A 604 26.27 -13.31 -6.76
CA ARG A 604 25.68 -12.75 -5.52
C ARG A 604 26.50 -11.59 -4.96
N GLU A 605 27.83 -11.72 -4.93
CA GLU A 605 28.73 -10.66 -4.49
C GLU A 605 28.66 -9.41 -5.40
N ALA A 606 28.25 -9.58 -6.66
CA ALA A 606 27.98 -8.47 -7.56
C ALA A 606 26.55 -7.90 -7.48
N GLY A 607 25.68 -8.46 -6.62
CA GLY A 607 24.27 -8.08 -6.52
C GLY A 607 23.36 -8.64 -7.61
N VAL A 608 23.82 -9.66 -8.36
CA VAL A 608 23.05 -10.35 -9.39
C VAL A 608 22.55 -11.69 -8.84
N THR A 609 21.25 -11.97 -8.96
CA THR A 609 20.72 -13.25 -8.49
C THR A 609 21.01 -14.38 -9.47
N PRO A 610 21.66 -15.46 -9.02
CA PRO A 610 21.86 -16.66 -9.82
C PRO A 610 20.54 -17.45 -9.95
N VAL A 611 20.36 -18.11 -11.08
CA VAL A 611 19.24 -19.03 -11.32
C VAL A 611 19.79 -20.39 -11.74
N PHE A 612 19.53 -21.39 -10.91
CA PHE A 612 19.95 -22.77 -11.17
C PHE A 612 19.03 -23.43 -12.18
N LYS A 613 19.62 -24.05 -13.20
CA LYS A 613 18.85 -24.68 -14.28
C LYS A 613 19.52 -25.92 -14.87
N HIS A 614 18.78 -26.86 -15.47
CA HIS A 614 17.33 -26.84 -15.67
C HIS A 614 16.72 -27.99 -14.87
N PHE A 615 16.01 -27.69 -13.78
CA PHE A 615 15.48 -28.72 -12.89
C PHE A 615 14.39 -29.53 -13.61
N PRO A 616 14.35 -30.88 -13.50
CA PRO A 616 15.16 -31.74 -12.62
C PRO A 616 16.44 -32.33 -13.25
N GLY A 617 16.85 -31.87 -14.42
CA GLY A 617 18.08 -32.31 -15.10
C GLY A 617 17.89 -32.53 -16.60
N HIS A 618 18.42 -31.61 -17.41
CA HIS A 618 18.35 -31.66 -18.87
C HIS A 618 19.57 -32.36 -19.51
N GLY A 619 20.66 -32.51 -18.75
CA GLY A 619 21.96 -32.99 -19.24
C GLY A 619 21.95 -34.34 -19.95
N ARG A 620 21.05 -35.25 -19.54
CA ARG A 620 20.90 -36.60 -20.11
C ARG A 620 19.57 -36.81 -20.84
N SER A 621 18.87 -35.74 -21.22
CA SER A 621 17.60 -35.86 -21.95
C SER A 621 17.80 -36.40 -23.37
N THR A 622 16.73 -36.95 -23.95
CA THR A 622 16.73 -37.54 -25.29
C THR A 622 16.79 -36.53 -26.44
N GLY A 623 16.67 -35.23 -26.17
CA GLY A 623 16.53 -34.24 -27.22
C GLY A 623 16.39 -32.80 -26.72
N ASP A 624 16.12 -31.90 -27.68
CA ASP A 624 16.02 -30.46 -27.49
C ASP A 624 14.55 -30.01 -27.34
N THR A 625 14.22 -29.47 -26.16
CA THR A 625 12.88 -28.99 -25.77
C THR A 625 12.41 -27.77 -26.57
N HIS A 626 13.33 -27.03 -27.21
CA HIS A 626 12.97 -25.94 -28.13
C HIS A 626 12.26 -26.48 -29.38
N VAL A 627 12.61 -27.69 -29.82
CA VAL A 627 12.14 -28.25 -31.09
C VAL A 627 10.99 -29.23 -30.87
N THR A 628 11.10 -30.11 -29.86
CA THR A 628 10.13 -31.17 -29.57
C THR A 628 10.15 -31.53 -28.09
N SER A 629 9.12 -32.23 -27.60
CA SER A 629 9.17 -32.86 -26.27
C SER A 629 10.40 -33.75 -26.11
N ALA A 630 11.05 -33.68 -24.94
CA ALA A 630 12.18 -34.52 -24.58
C ALA A 630 11.92 -35.24 -23.27
N SER A 631 12.44 -36.47 -23.14
CA SER A 631 12.35 -37.26 -21.92
C SER A 631 13.71 -37.36 -21.25
N THR A 632 13.71 -37.35 -19.93
CA THR A 632 14.89 -37.68 -19.11
C THR A 632 14.98 -39.21 -18.90
N PRO A 633 16.08 -39.69 -18.28
CA PRO A 633 16.07 -40.95 -17.53
C PRO A 633 14.96 -40.97 -16.46
N THR A 634 14.72 -42.13 -15.86
CA THR A 634 13.71 -42.27 -14.79
C THR A 634 14.06 -41.41 -13.57
N LEU A 635 13.06 -41.07 -12.75
CA LEU A 635 13.29 -40.31 -11.51
C LEU A 635 14.36 -40.94 -10.61
N ASP A 636 14.37 -42.26 -10.47
CA ASP A 636 15.36 -42.97 -9.66
C ASP A 636 16.78 -42.82 -10.22
N GLU A 637 16.93 -42.79 -11.55
CA GLU A 637 18.22 -42.55 -12.21
C GLU A 637 18.66 -41.09 -12.10
N LEU A 638 17.73 -40.13 -12.13
CA LEU A 638 18.01 -38.71 -11.90
C LEU A 638 18.47 -38.46 -10.45
N LYS A 639 17.78 -39.05 -9.46
CA LYS A 639 18.15 -38.96 -8.03
C LYS A 639 19.58 -39.48 -7.77
N GLN A 640 20.05 -40.43 -8.57
CA GLN A 640 21.41 -40.97 -8.43
C GLN A 640 22.50 -40.10 -9.06
N LEU A 641 22.17 -39.16 -9.95
CA LEU A 641 23.16 -38.39 -10.70
C LEU A 641 22.76 -36.92 -10.92
N ASP A 642 21.78 -36.62 -11.77
CA ASP A 642 21.43 -35.25 -12.21
C ASP A 642 20.86 -34.38 -11.11
N LEU A 643 20.19 -34.98 -10.12
CA LEU A 643 19.63 -34.24 -8.99
C LEU A 643 20.60 -34.03 -7.83
N LYS A 644 21.75 -34.74 -7.82
CA LYS A 644 22.76 -34.58 -6.75
C LYS A 644 23.27 -33.15 -6.59
N PRO A 645 23.54 -32.39 -7.67
CA PRO A 645 23.95 -31.00 -7.51
C PRO A 645 22.91 -30.16 -6.76
N TYR A 646 21.62 -30.43 -6.96
CA TYR A 646 20.53 -29.71 -6.33
C TYR A 646 20.42 -30.01 -4.82
N GLU A 647 20.81 -31.19 -4.34
CA GLU A 647 20.79 -31.52 -2.89
C GLU A 647 21.63 -30.54 -2.05
N SER A 648 22.76 -30.06 -2.61
CA SER A 648 23.67 -29.15 -1.90
C SER A 648 23.42 -27.68 -2.21
N MET A 649 22.95 -27.38 -3.42
CA MET A 649 22.86 -26.00 -3.94
C MET A 649 21.59 -25.26 -3.51
N LEU A 650 20.53 -25.96 -3.09
CA LEU A 650 19.21 -25.37 -2.81
C LEU A 650 19.04 -24.80 -1.40
N SER A 651 20.10 -24.78 -0.59
CA SER A 651 20.08 -24.25 0.78
C SER A 651 20.02 -22.71 0.86
N ASN A 652 20.36 -22.00 -0.23
CA ASN A 652 20.38 -20.53 -0.26
C ASN A 652 19.13 -19.96 -0.99
N PRO A 653 18.20 -19.29 -0.27
CA PRO A 653 16.96 -18.77 -0.84
C PRO A 653 17.14 -17.53 -1.74
N ASP A 654 18.34 -16.92 -1.79
CA ASP A 654 18.63 -15.76 -2.65
C ASP A 654 18.90 -16.12 -4.12
N SER A 655 18.84 -17.41 -4.44
CA SER A 655 18.89 -17.96 -5.80
C SER A 655 17.48 -18.23 -6.30
N ALA A 656 17.27 -18.28 -7.62
CA ALA A 656 16.07 -18.87 -8.19
C ALA A 656 16.38 -20.27 -8.77
N VAL A 657 15.34 -21.07 -9.07
CA VAL A 657 15.45 -22.34 -9.77
C VAL A 657 14.54 -22.32 -10.99
N MET A 658 15.10 -22.63 -12.16
CA MET A 658 14.34 -22.71 -13.40
C MET A 658 13.96 -24.16 -13.71
N MET A 659 12.67 -24.38 -13.94
CA MET A 659 12.06 -25.67 -14.24
C MET A 659 12.02 -25.92 -15.74
N ALA A 660 12.51 -27.08 -16.18
CA ALA A 660 12.59 -27.46 -17.58
C ALA A 660 11.27 -28.02 -18.13
N HIS A 661 11.06 -27.90 -19.43
CA HIS A 661 9.93 -28.53 -20.13
C HIS A 661 10.21 -30.02 -20.50
N LEU A 662 10.58 -30.83 -19.50
CA LEU A 662 10.98 -32.23 -19.68
C LEU A 662 9.94 -33.20 -19.16
N HIS A 663 9.73 -34.31 -19.88
CA HIS A 663 9.01 -35.46 -19.33
C HIS A 663 9.94 -36.33 -18.50
N VAL A 664 9.49 -36.70 -17.30
CA VAL A 664 10.30 -37.45 -16.33
C VAL A 664 9.56 -38.73 -15.96
N PRO A 665 9.97 -39.89 -16.52
CA PRO A 665 9.36 -41.16 -16.20
C PRO A 665 9.37 -41.46 -14.70
N GLY A 666 8.18 -41.70 -14.14
CA GLY A 666 8.00 -41.93 -12.69
C GLY A 666 7.74 -40.67 -11.86
N LEU A 667 7.75 -39.48 -12.46
CA LEU A 667 7.43 -38.21 -11.79
C LEU A 667 6.29 -37.47 -12.48
N THR A 668 6.43 -37.17 -13.78
CA THR A 668 5.39 -36.47 -14.54
C THR A 668 4.29 -37.45 -14.95
N THR A 669 3.03 -37.08 -14.75
CA THR A 669 1.89 -37.95 -15.05
C THR A 669 1.42 -37.80 -16.49
N GLY A 670 1.52 -38.87 -17.28
CA GLY A 670 1.08 -38.90 -18.69
C GLY A 670 2.16 -38.43 -19.67
N VAL A 671 1.96 -38.74 -20.95
CA VAL A 671 2.91 -38.45 -22.05
C VAL A 671 2.90 -36.96 -22.45
N GLU A 672 1.98 -36.15 -21.89
CA GLU A 672 1.70 -34.79 -22.35
C GLU A 672 1.99 -33.68 -21.34
N GLU A 673 2.43 -33.97 -20.11
CA GLU A 673 2.75 -32.93 -19.11
C GLU A 673 4.25 -32.91 -18.79
N PRO A 674 4.97 -31.82 -19.10
CA PRO A 674 6.37 -31.64 -18.71
C PRO A 674 6.52 -31.06 -17.29
N ALA A 675 7.73 -31.16 -16.73
CA ALA A 675 8.04 -30.86 -15.33
C ALA A 675 7.64 -29.43 -14.87
N SER A 676 7.86 -28.40 -15.68
CA SER A 676 7.55 -26.99 -15.35
C SER A 676 6.06 -26.67 -15.12
N ILE A 677 5.15 -27.57 -15.51
CA ILE A 677 3.71 -27.41 -15.27
C ILE A 677 3.13 -28.61 -14.52
N SER A 678 3.99 -29.45 -13.93
CA SER A 678 3.60 -30.67 -13.25
C SER A 678 3.76 -30.52 -11.75
N LYS A 679 2.63 -30.54 -11.02
CA LYS A 679 2.63 -30.43 -9.57
C LYS A 679 3.56 -31.45 -8.86
N PRO A 680 3.61 -32.74 -9.25
CA PRO A 680 4.58 -33.68 -8.67
C PRO A 680 6.04 -33.25 -8.81
N ALA A 681 6.41 -32.61 -9.93
CA ALA A 681 7.78 -32.14 -10.14
C ALA A 681 8.10 -30.91 -9.29
N LEU A 682 7.14 -30.00 -9.09
CA LEU A 682 7.30 -28.89 -8.15
C LEU A 682 7.29 -29.37 -6.70
N ASP A 683 6.45 -30.35 -6.35
CA ASP A 683 6.45 -30.97 -5.02
C ASP A 683 7.77 -31.69 -4.74
N LEU A 684 8.42 -32.30 -5.74
CA LEU A 684 9.78 -32.82 -5.61
C LEU A 684 10.75 -31.69 -5.22
N LEU A 685 10.73 -30.56 -5.94
CA LEU A 685 11.59 -29.42 -5.63
C LEU A 685 11.32 -28.84 -4.22
N ARG A 686 10.04 -28.65 -3.86
CA ARG A 686 9.62 -27.99 -2.61
C ARG A 686 9.74 -28.89 -1.39
N ASN A 687 9.33 -30.15 -1.50
CA ASN A 687 9.16 -31.05 -0.36
C ASN A 687 10.35 -31.99 -0.22
N ASP A 688 10.75 -32.70 -1.29
CA ASP A 688 11.86 -33.65 -1.21
C ASP A 688 13.22 -32.92 -1.13
N TYR A 689 13.36 -31.80 -1.84
CA TYR A 689 14.58 -30.99 -1.86
C TYR A 689 14.50 -29.71 -0.99
N GLY A 690 13.36 -29.49 -0.32
CA GLY A 690 13.20 -28.43 0.70
C GLY A 690 13.30 -26.99 0.19
N TYR A 691 13.26 -26.74 -1.12
CA TYR A 691 13.59 -25.44 -1.67
C TYR A 691 12.51 -24.37 -1.45
N GLN A 692 12.88 -23.30 -0.74
CA GLN A 692 11.97 -22.20 -0.39
C GLN A 692 12.15 -20.93 -1.25
N GLY A 693 13.20 -20.83 -2.09
CA GLY A 693 13.45 -19.67 -2.97
C GLY A 693 12.51 -19.59 -4.18
N LEU A 694 12.67 -18.62 -5.08
CA LEU A 694 11.79 -18.48 -6.26
C LEU A 694 11.94 -19.67 -7.21
N ALA A 695 10.83 -20.27 -7.62
CA ALA A 695 10.77 -21.20 -8.75
C ALA A 695 10.21 -20.47 -9.97
N MET A 696 10.81 -20.73 -11.14
CA MET A 696 10.36 -20.14 -12.39
C MET A 696 10.37 -21.14 -13.53
N THR A 697 9.50 -20.92 -14.51
CA THR A 697 9.50 -21.73 -15.74
C THR A 697 10.67 -21.36 -16.65
N ASP A 698 11.12 -22.30 -17.48
CA ASP A 698 11.74 -21.97 -18.78
C ASP A 698 10.70 -21.30 -19.72
N ASP A 699 11.07 -20.87 -20.93
CA ASP A 699 10.17 -20.13 -21.84
C ASP A 699 8.93 -20.93 -22.24
N ILE A 700 7.84 -20.66 -21.52
CA ILE A 700 6.57 -21.38 -21.64
C ILE A 700 5.75 -20.94 -22.87
N GLY A 701 6.16 -19.86 -23.56
CA GLY A 701 5.44 -19.29 -24.70
C GLY A 701 5.93 -19.78 -26.07
N ASP A 702 7.24 -19.93 -26.25
CA ASP A 702 7.83 -20.25 -27.55
C ASP A 702 8.42 -21.65 -27.67
N MET A 703 8.67 -22.36 -26.56
CA MET A 703 9.19 -23.72 -26.61
C MET A 703 8.10 -24.72 -27.01
N ASN A 704 8.36 -25.48 -28.07
CA ASN A 704 7.38 -26.42 -28.64
C ASN A 704 6.92 -27.51 -27.65
N ALA A 705 7.74 -27.84 -26.65
CA ALA A 705 7.38 -28.79 -25.60
C ALA A 705 6.14 -28.37 -24.79
N ILE A 706 5.80 -27.07 -24.73
CA ILE A 706 4.58 -26.56 -24.09
C ILE A 706 3.59 -26.02 -25.14
N LYS A 707 4.08 -25.22 -26.09
CA LYS A 707 3.24 -24.55 -27.09
C LYS A 707 2.39 -25.51 -27.94
N SER A 708 2.81 -26.76 -28.06
CA SER A 708 2.06 -27.79 -28.78
C SER A 708 0.88 -28.39 -28.00
N ILE A 709 0.79 -28.15 -26.69
CA ILE A 709 -0.22 -28.77 -25.81
C ILE A 709 -1.15 -27.76 -25.11
N LEU A 710 -0.73 -26.51 -24.89
CA LEU A 710 -1.51 -25.47 -24.20
C LEU A 710 -1.31 -24.09 -24.86
N ASP A 711 -2.36 -23.25 -24.85
CA ASP A 711 -2.17 -21.81 -25.09
C ASP A 711 -1.54 -21.14 -23.88
N LEU A 712 -0.87 -20.01 -24.11
CA LEU A 712 -0.02 -19.33 -23.13
C LEU A 712 -0.75 -18.97 -21.80
N PRO A 713 -1.95 -18.36 -21.77
CA PRO A 713 -2.65 -18.07 -20.52
C PRO A 713 -2.98 -19.34 -19.70
N GLN A 714 -3.34 -20.43 -20.38
CA GLN A 714 -3.63 -21.72 -19.74
C GLN A 714 -2.35 -22.37 -19.20
N ALA A 715 -1.24 -22.22 -19.93
CA ALA A 715 0.06 -22.70 -19.49
C ALA A 715 0.53 -21.94 -18.24
N VAL A 716 0.34 -20.62 -18.19
CA VAL A 716 0.64 -19.77 -17.02
C VAL A 716 -0.23 -20.16 -15.82
N GLU A 717 -1.55 -20.32 -16.00
CA GLU A 717 -2.45 -20.78 -14.94
C GLU A 717 -1.97 -22.10 -14.34
N LYS A 718 -1.64 -23.05 -15.22
CA LYS A 718 -1.21 -24.38 -14.82
C LYS A 718 0.14 -24.37 -14.11
N ALA A 719 1.08 -23.54 -14.55
CA ALA A 719 2.35 -23.30 -13.88
C ALA A 719 2.15 -22.78 -12.44
N ILE A 720 1.30 -21.76 -12.27
CA ILE A 720 0.99 -21.17 -10.96
C ILE A 720 0.37 -22.20 -10.01
N LEU A 721 -0.60 -22.98 -10.50
CA LEU A 721 -1.24 -24.05 -9.75
C LEU A 721 -0.28 -25.20 -9.41
N ALA A 722 0.69 -25.49 -10.28
CA ALA A 722 1.72 -26.49 -10.01
C ALA A 722 2.66 -26.07 -8.88
N GLY A 723 2.88 -24.77 -8.67
CA GLY A 723 3.71 -24.23 -7.59
C GLY A 723 4.84 -23.30 -8.04
N GLU A 724 4.83 -22.88 -9.31
CA GLU A 724 5.74 -21.86 -9.82
C GLU A 724 5.46 -20.51 -9.15
N ASP A 725 6.51 -19.73 -8.94
CA ASP A 725 6.38 -18.34 -8.49
C ASP A 725 6.39 -17.37 -9.68
N ILE A 726 7.15 -17.69 -10.73
CA ILE A 726 7.34 -16.85 -11.92
C ILE A 726 7.11 -17.64 -13.21
N ALA A 727 6.32 -17.08 -14.13
CA ALA A 727 6.17 -17.60 -15.48
C ALA A 727 7.01 -16.76 -16.47
N LEU A 728 8.01 -17.39 -17.10
CA LEU A 728 8.84 -16.77 -18.13
C LEU A 728 8.30 -17.08 -19.52
N PHE A 729 8.11 -16.05 -20.36
CA PHE A 729 7.67 -16.24 -21.74
C PHE A 729 8.09 -15.13 -22.69
N ASN A 730 8.08 -15.45 -23.99
CA ASN A 730 8.05 -14.46 -25.05
C ASN A 730 6.60 -14.08 -25.45
N GLY A 731 6.36 -12.80 -25.70
CA GLY A 731 5.07 -12.27 -26.13
C GLY A 731 4.56 -11.10 -25.28
N ALA A 732 5.24 -9.95 -25.34
CA ALA A 732 4.85 -8.73 -24.61
C ALA A 732 3.37 -8.33 -24.84
N ASN A 733 2.88 -8.51 -26.06
CA ASN A 733 1.48 -8.23 -26.44
C ASN A 733 0.45 -9.19 -25.83
N ARG A 734 0.87 -10.29 -25.18
CA ARG A 734 -0.01 -11.27 -24.52
C ARG A 734 -0.17 -11.00 -23.02
N VAL A 735 0.58 -10.07 -22.44
CA VAL A 735 0.57 -9.80 -20.99
C VAL A 735 -0.83 -9.45 -20.48
N LYS A 736 -1.54 -8.58 -21.20
CA LYS A 736 -2.91 -8.20 -20.84
C LYS A 736 -3.85 -9.41 -20.85
N ASP A 737 -3.80 -10.23 -21.92
CA ASP A 737 -4.64 -11.42 -22.05
C ASP A 737 -4.41 -12.40 -20.89
N ILE A 738 -3.15 -12.56 -20.47
CA ILE A 738 -2.78 -13.44 -19.35
C ILE A 738 -3.34 -12.88 -18.05
N ILE A 739 -3.14 -11.59 -17.76
CA ILE A 739 -3.66 -10.98 -16.51
C ILE A 739 -5.18 -11.10 -16.45
N ASP A 740 -5.88 -10.76 -17.54
CA ASP A 740 -7.34 -10.83 -17.60
C ASP A 740 -7.85 -12.27 -17.41
N TYR A 741 -7.21 -13.24 -18.06
CA TYR A 741 -7.55 -14.65 -17.94
C TYR A 741 -7.32 -15.17 -16.51
N ILE A 742 -6.16 -14.89 -15.92
CA ILE A 742 -5.80 -15.36 -14.57
C ILE A 742 -6.67 -14.70 -13.50
N GLU A 743 -6.97 -13.40 -13.61
CA GLU A 743 -7.89 -12.71 -12.71
C GLU A 743 -9.29 -13.35 -12.75
N GLN A 744 -9.79 -13.63 -13.96
CA GLN A 744 -11.07 -14.32 -14.13
C GLN A 744 -11.04 -15.71 -13.47
N GLN A 745 -10.00 -16.52 -13.72
CA GLN A 745 -9.90 -17.86 -13.13
C GLN A 745 -9.76 -17.79 -11.60
N ALA A 746 -8.98 -16.84 -11.07
CA ALA A 746 -8.77 -16.68 -9.63
C ALA A 746 -10.07 -16.30 -8.89
N SER A 747 -10.97 -15.56 -9.54
CA SER A 747 -12.28 -15.24 -8.97
C SER A 747 -13.16 -16.47 -8.74
N ALA A 748 -12.95 -17.54 -9.51
CA ALA A 748 -13.68 -18.80 -9.43
C ALA A 748 -12.88 -19.92 -8.72
N ASN A 749 -11.57 -19.74 -8.53
CA ASN A 749 -10.66 -20.75 -7.98
C ASN A 749 -9.86 -20.18 -6.78
N PRO A 750 -10.29 -20.47 -5.53
CA PRO A 750 -9.61 -20.00 -4.32
C PRO A 750 -8.15 -20.46 -4.19
N ASP A 751 -7.80 -21.64 -4.73
CA ASP A 751 -6.43 -22.14 -4.67
C ASP A 751 -5.51 -21.29 -5.55
N LEU A 752 -5.98 -20.92 -6.76
CA LEU A 752 -5.26 -20.02 -7.66
C LEU A 752 -5.06 -18.64 -7.02
N ALA A 753 -6.10 -18.07 -6.39
CA ALA A 753 -6.01 -16.79 -5.69
C ALA A 753 -4.98 -16.83 -4.54
N SER A 754 -4.99 -17.89 -3.73
CA SER A 754 -4.03 -18.09 -2.64
C SER A 754 -2.59 -18.23 -3.15
N ARG A 755 -2.38 -18.94 -4.28
CA ARG A 755 -1.07 -19.04 -4.94
C ARG A 755 -0.59 -17.68 -5.42
N ILE A 756 -1.46 -16.87 -6.02
CA ILE A 756 -1.13 -15.50 -6.48
C ILE A 756 -0.68 -14.64 -5.30
N ASP A 757 -1.40 -14.65 -4.18
CA ASP A 757 -1.05 -13.87 -3.00
C ASP A 757 0.31 -14.30 -2.40
N SER A 758 0.52 -15.61 -2.26
CA SER A 758 1.76 -16.15 -1.69
C SER A 758 2.99 -15.86 -2.57
N SER A 759 2.90 -16.16 -3.87
CA SER A 759 4.03 -16.00 -4.79
C SER A 759 4.34 -14.52 -5.07
N SER A 760 3.33 -13.67 -5.26
CA SER A 760 3.57 -12.22 -5.43
C SER A 760 4.22 -11.59 -4.19
N SER A 761 3.78 -11.94 -2.99
CA SER A 761 4.39 -11.48 -1.73
C SER A 761 5.87 -11.88 -1.63
N LYS A 762 6.18 -13.12 -2.00
CA LYS A 762 7.55 -13.65 -2.01
C LYS A 762 8.44 -12.92 -3.02
N ILE A 763 7.93 -12.63 -4.22
CA ILE A 763 8.64 -11.85 -5.24
C ILE A 763 8.93 -10.43 -4.73
N ILE A 764 7.96 -9.76 -4.10
CA ILE A 764 8.16 -8.42 -3.54
C ILE A 764 9.19 -8.44 -2.41
N GLN A 765 9.16 -9.43 -1.53
CA GLN A 765 10.16 -9.57 -0.47
C GLN A 765 11.57 -9.73 -1.04
N GLN A 766 11.74 -10.55 -2.09
CA GLN A 766 13.05 -10.73 -2.72
C GLN A 766 13.51 -9.50 -3.53
N LYS A 767 12.60 -8.67 -4.02
CA LYS A 767 12.95 -7.35 -4.62
C LYS A 767 13.38 -6.36 -3.54
N ALA A 768 12.67 -6.33 -2.41
CA ALA A 768 12.96 -5.44 -1.30
C ALA A 768 14.36 -5.72 -0.71
N SER A 769 14.74 -7.00 -0.55
CA SER A 769 16.08 -7.36 -0.03
C SER A 769 17.24 -6.89 -0.92
N LYS A 770 17.02 -6.69 -2.22
CA LYS A 770 18.06 -6.27 -3.20
C LYS A 770 18.16 -4.78 -3.45
N SER A 771 17.16 -3.99 -3.07
CA SER A 771 17.17 -2.53 -3.28
C SER A 771 18.09 -1.75 -2.33
N THR A 772 18.90 -2.45 -1.53
CA THR A 772 19.94 -1.88 -0.67
C THR A 772 21.31 -2.03 -1.36
N PRO A 773 21.95 -0.95 -1.86
CA PRO A 773 23.24 -1.07 -2.53
C PRO A 773 24.36 -1.49 -1.57
N GLN A 774 24.92 -2.69 -1.77
CA GLN A 774 26.24 -3.05 -1.25
C GLN A 774 27.30 -2.39 -2.14
N GLY A 775 27.85 -1.25 -1.72
CA GLY A 775 28.86 -0.54 -2.51
C GLY A 775 29.37 0.72 -1.85
N GLY A 776 30.29 0.57 -0.91
CA GLY A 776 31.09 1.68 -0.40
C GLY A 776 32.01 2.24 -1.47
N VAL A 777 31.92 3.54 -1.75
CA VAL A 777 33.00 4.30 -2.39
C VAL A 777 33.98 4.71 -1.30
N THR A 778 35.04 3.92 -1.12
CA THR A 778 36.22 4.30 -0.35
C THR A 778 36.96 5.45 -1.04
N CYS A 779 36.96 6.65 -0.42
CA CYS A 779 38.08 7.57 -0.57
C CYS A 779 39.19 7.13 0.38
N VAL A 780 40.35 6.79 -0.20
CA VAL A 780 41.54 6.36 0.51
C VAL A 780 42.19 7.56 1.22
N CYS A 781 42.44 7.41 2.53
CA CYS A 781 43.57 8.04 3.20
C CYS A 781 44.28 6.97 4.03
N THR A 782 45.54 6.74 3.69
CA THR A 782 46.43 5.72 4.24
C THR A 782 47.15 6.24 5.49
N VAL A 783 47.14 5.48 6.60
CA VAL A 783 48.31 5.31 7.49
C VAL A 783 48.28 3.87 8.04
N GLY A 784 49.37 3.12 7.83
CA GLY A 784 49.41 1.66 7.94
C GLY A 784 49.80 1.05 9.29
N GLY A 785 49.86 -0.30 9.30
CA GLY A 785 50.42 -1.08 10.40
C GLY A 785 50.01 -2.56 10.44
N SER A 786 50.68 -3.40 9.65
CA SER A 786 50.84 -4.87 9.71
C SER A 786 50.41 -5.64 10.98
N SER A 787 49.72 -6.78 10.81
CA SER A 787 50.30 -8.14 11.04
C SER A 787 49.37 -9.32 10.68
N LYS A 788 49.98 -10.36 10.07
CA LYS A 788 49.47 -11.70 9.76
C LYS A 788 49.56 -12.64 10.97
N VAL A 789 48.63 -13.60 11.13
CA VAL A 789 48.79 -15.01 11.64
C VAL A 789 47.48 -15.79 11.32
N THR A 790 47.39 -16.62 10.27
CA THR A 790 47.41 -18.12 10.18
C THR A 790 46.34 -18.96 10.93
N SER A 791 45.47 -19.61 10.12
CA SER A 791 44.94 -21.00 10.14
C SER A 791 44.43 -21.68 11.42
N ASN A 792 43.18 -22.18 11.39
CA ASN A 792 42.86 -23.63 11.50
C ASN A 792 41.38 -23.99 11.22
N LYS A 793 41.19 -25.27 10.84
CA LYS A 793 39.99 -25.99 10.35
C LYS A 793 39.01 -26.47 11.45
N SER A 794 37.85 -26.97 10.95
CA SER A 794 36.79 -27.84 11.54
C SER A 794 35.76 -27.14 12.45
N GLY A 795 34.45 -27.37 12.33
CA GLY A 795 33.65 -28.29 11.51
C GLY A 795 32.14 -28.04 11.72
N GLU A 796 31.34 -28.61 10.82
CA GLU A 796 29.92 -29.03 10.89
C GLU A 796 28.87 -28.23 11.69
N GLY A 797 27.82 -27.85 10.96
CA GLY A 797 26.43 -28.08 11.36
C GLY A 797 25.62 -26.85 11.78
N SER A 798 24.75 -26.36 10.89
CA SER A 798 23.31 -26.19 11.17
C SER A 798 22.65 -25.32 10.10
N GLU A 799 21.51 -25.82 9.65
CA GLU A 799 20.44 -25.12 8.94
C GLU A 799 19.97 -23.86 9.68
N SER A 800 19.54 -22.84 8.91
CA SER A 800 18.46 -21.87 9.19
C SER A 800 18.64 -20.67 8.24
N THR A 801 17.82 -20.50 7.20
CA THR A 801 16.54 -19.75 7.15
C THR A 801 16.61 -18.26 7.56
N SER A 802 16.41 -17.42 6.53
CA SER A 802 16.02 -15.98 6.50
C SER A 802 16.93 -14.94 7.16
N THR A 803 17.45 -13.99 6.37
CA THR A 803 18.13 -12.80 6.90
C THR A 803 17.21 -11.58 6.89
N GLY A 804 16.65 -11.27 8.06
CA GLY A 804 16.47 -9.88 8.49
C GLY A 804 17.83 -9.29 8.91
N SER A 805 17.95 -7.97 9.04
CA SER A 805 19.22 -7.31 9.43
C SER A 805 19.31 -6.99 10.94
N GLY A 806 18.36 -7.47 11.74
CA GLY A 806 18.28 -7.23 13.19
C GLY A 806 19.10 -8.19 14.04
N PRO A 807 19.42 -7.89 15.31
CA PRO A 807 20.03 -8.86 16.20
C PRO A 807 19.05 -10.01 16.43
N VAL A 808 19.58 -11.22 16.50
CA VAL A 808 18.77 -12.42 16.72
C VAL A 808 18.47 -12.57 18.20
N ILE A 809 17.18 -12.65 18.55
CA ILE A 809 16.67 -12.92 19.89
C ILE A 809 16.00 -14.28 19.85
N VAL A 810 16.34 -15.16 20.79
CA VAL A 810 15.68 -16.46 20.93
C VAL A 810 14.72 -16.42 22.10
N LEU A 811 13.46 -16.77 21.86
CA LEU A 811 12.47 -16.95 22.93
C LEU A 811 12.18 -18.45 23.06
N ASP A 812 12.39 -18.98 24.25
CA ASP A 812 12.15 -20.38 24.60
C ASP A 812 10.87 -20.51 25.44
N PRO A 813 9.78 -21.07 24.90
CA PRO A 813 8.50 -21.26 25.61
C PRO A 813 8.52 -22.35 26.70
N GLY A 814 9.57 -22.41 27.51
CA GLY A 814 9.68 -23.25 28.70
C GLY A 814 9.47 -24.75 28.47
N HIS A 815 8.75 -25.44 29.36
CA HIS A 815 8.58 -26.91 29.40
C HIS A 815 8.20 -27.60 28.08
N ALA A 816 8.74 -28.79 27.78
CA ALA A 816 8.40 -29.56 26.58
C ALA A 816 6.91 -29.91 26.54
N GLY A 817 6.25 -29.85 25.38
CA GLY A 817 4.81 -30.16 25.27
C GLY A 817 4.44 -31.63 25.44
N SER A 818 5.44 -32.52 25.59
CA SER A 818 5.27 -33.89 26.09
C SER A 818 6.49 -34.29 26.92
N THR A 819 6.36 -35.36 27.70
CA THR A 819 7.49 -35.86 28.50
C THR A 819 8.55 -36.47 27.59
N ILE A 820 9.77 -35.95 27.71
CA ILE A 820 10.96 -36.38 26.98
C ILE A 820 12.04 -36.78 27.98
N ASP A 821 12.76 -37.86 27.68
CA ASP A 821 13.77 -38.42 28.56
C ASP A 821 14.81 -39.13 27.69
N ARG A 822 16.05 -38.63 27.69
CA ARG A 822 17.20 -39.28 27.06
C ARG A 822 18.49 -38.98 27.81
N GLU A 823 19.52 -39.76 27.51
CA GLU A 823 20.90 -39.41 27.82
C GLU A 823 21.47 -38.60 26.64
N ASP A 824 22.03 -37.43 26.92
CA ASP A 824 22.70 -36.60 25.92
C ASP A 824 23.90 -37.38 25.34
N PRO A 825 23.92 -37.66 24.03
CA PRO A 825 24.90 -38.57 23.45
C PRO A 825 26.33 -38.02 23.49
N GLU A 826 26.52 -36.71 23.67
CA GLU A 826 27.85 -36.09 23.74
C GLU A 826 28.42 -36.10 25.16
N THR A 827 27.60 -35.85 26.17
CA THR A 827 28.06 -35.62 27.55
C THR A 827 27.72 -36.74 28.51
N GLY A 828 26.83 -37.65 28.13
CA GLY A 828 26.32 -38.72 28.98
C GLY A 828 25.44 -38.20 30.13
N LEU A 829 24.96 -36.96 30.04
CA LEU A 829 24.09 -36.35 31.05
C LEU A 829 22.62 -36.58 30.72
N HIS A 830 21.77 -36.68 31.75
CA HIS A 830 20.34 -36.80 31.56
C HIS A 830 19.73 -35.50 31.02
N ASP A 831 19.18 -35.57 29.80
CA ASP A 831 18.50 -34.51 29.04
C ASP A 831 17.02 -34.89 28.94
N GLY A 832 16.25 -34.48 29.94
CA GLY A 832 14.83 -34.78 30.04
C GLY A 832 14.02 -33.57 30.43
N ASP A 833 12.78 -33.49 29.95
CA ASP A 833 11.80 -32.46 30.30
C ASP A 833 10.37 -33.03 30.30
N TYR A 834 9.41 -32.33 30.88
CA TYR A 834 8.03 -32.81 31.02
C TYR A 834 7.02 -31.75 30.62
N ASP A 835 5.84 -32.21 30.19
CA ASP A 835 4.71 -31.32 29.91
C ASP A 835 4.10 -30.78 31.20
N ASN A 836 4.05 -29.45 31.27
CA ASN A 836 3.49 -28.70 32.38
C ASN A 836 2.13 -28.04 32.01
N GLY A 837 1.48 -28.54 30.95
CA GLY A 837 0.08 -28.28 30.60
C GLY A 837 -0.21 -26.82 30.28
N LEU A 838 -0.96 -26.14 31.15
CA LEU A 838 -1.35 -24.74 30.94
C LEU A 838 -0.16 -23.78 30.98
N GLU A 839 0.86 -24.05 31.79
CA GLU A 839 2.08 -23.24 31.80
C GLU A 839 2.75 -23.24 30.42
N THR A 840 2.87 -24.41 29.79
CA THR A 840 3.45 -24.54 28.45
C THR A 840 2.70 -23.67 27.43
N ARG A 841 1.36 -23.70 27.48
CA ARG A 841 0.51 -22.92 26.58
C ARG A 841 0.56 -21.42 26.86
N HIS A 842 0.62 -21.01 28.12
CA HIS A 842 0.76 -19.60 28.49
C HIS A 842 2.12 -19.02 28.09
N ALA A 843 3.20 -19.75 28.39
CA ALA A 843 4.56 -19.35 28.01
C ALA A 843 4.70 -19.21 26.48
N PHE A 844 4.08 -20.14 25.73
CA PHE A 844 4.02 -20.07 24.27
C PHE A 844 3.24 -18.84 23.78
N ALA A 845 2.06 -18.56 24.32
CA ALA A 845 1.29 -17.38 23.95
C ALA A 845 2.03 -16.06 24.25
N VAL A 846 2.71 -15.97 25.40
CA VAL A 846 3.54 -14.80 25.74
C VAL A 846 4.73 -14.67 24.78
N ALA A 847 5.39 -15.78 24.44
CA ALA A 847 6.50 -15.79 23.47
C ALA A 847 6.05 -15.28 22.09
N GLN A 848 4.85 -15.66 21.63
CA GLN A 848 4.29 -15.17 20.36
C GLN A 848 3.98 -13.67 20.39
N LEU A 849 3.41 -13.16 21.49
CA LEU A 849 3.15 -11.72 21.65
C LEU A 849 4.45 -10.91 21.69
N ALA A 850 5.43 -11.37 22.46
CA ALA A 850 6.75 -10.72 22.53
C ALA A 850 7.47 -10.77 21.18
N LYS A 851 7.39 -11.90 20.45
CA LYS A 851 7.91 -12.06 19.09
C LYS A 851 7.34 -11.01 18.15
N ALA A 852 6.01 -10.89 18.06
CA ALA A 852 5.38 -9.93 17.17
C ALA A 852 5.81 -8.48 17.45
N LYS A 853 5.93 -8.12 18.72
CA LYS A 853 6.36 -6.77 19.14
C LYS A 853 7.84 -6.52 18.83
N LEU A 854 8.72 -7.48 19.12
CA LEU A 854 10.15 -7.39 18.85
C LEU A 854 10.46 -7.39 17.34
N GLU A 855 9.74 -8.16 16.53
CA GLU A 855 9.87 -8.10 15.07
C GLU A 855 9.41 -6.74 14.53
N GLY A 856 8.37 -6.15 15.11
CA GLY A 856 7.96 -4.77 14.84
C GLY A 856 9.03 -3.72 15.18
N LEU A 857 9.96 -4.05 16.09
CA LEU A 857 11.10 -3.22 16.49
C LEU A 857 12.39 -3.58 15.72
N GLY A 858 12.30 -4.46 14.73
CA GLY A 858 13.41 -4.82 13.86
C GLY A 858 14.37 -5.88 14.43
N TYR A 859 13.98 -6.62 15.48
CA TYR A 859 14.70 -7.82 15.91
C TYR A 859 14.35 -9.01 15.04
N GLN A 860 15.30 -9.93 14.87
CA GLN A 860 15.01 -11.26 14.33
C GLN A 860 14.66 -12.16 15.52
N VAL A 861 13.46 -12.73 15.56
CA VAL A 861 13.03 -13.51 16.73
C VAL A 861 12.78 -14.96 16.36
N ILE A 862 13.52 -15.87 16.98
CA ILE A 862 13.39 -17.33 16.78
C ILE A 862 12.73 -17.92 18.02
N LEU A 863 11.68 -18.72 17.82
CA LEU A 863 11.11 -19.55 18.88
C LEU A 863 11.80 -20.92 18.88
N THR A 864 12.11 -21.46 20.05
CA THR A 864 12.67 -22.83 20.15
C THR A 864 11.63 -23.92 19.84
N LYS A 865 10.35 -23.53 19.74
CA LYS A 865 9.19 -24.38 19.45
C LYS A 865 8.27 -23.69 18.43
N GLU A 866 7.67 -24.48 17.55
CA GLU A 866 6.66 -24.06 16.58
C GLU A 866 5.25 -24.14 17.17
N THR A 867 5.02 -25.08 18.10
CA THR A 867 3.76 -25.24 18.83
C THR A 867 3.99 -25.41 20.33
N ALA A 868 2.97 -25.17 21.15
CA ALA A 868 3.05 -25.40 22.59
C ALA A 868 3.27 -26.90 22.91
N GLU A 869 2.84 -27.78 22.02
CA GLU A 869 2.89 -29.23 22.17
C GLU A 869 4.24 -29.85 21.75
N ASP A 870 5.18 -29.05 21.23
CA ASP A 870 6.45 -29.55 20.72
C ASP A 870 7.35 -30.18 21.80
N ALA A 871 7.84 -31.38 21.49
CA ALA A 871 8.71 -32.17 22.34
C ALA A 871 10.19 -31.91 21.99
N LYS A 872 10.75 -30.79 22.46
CA LYS A 872 12.15 -30.41 22.19
C LYS A 872 13.04 -30.63 23.41
N PHE A 873 14.13 -31.37 23.23
CA PHE A 873 15.13 -31.63 24.27
C PHE A 873 15.86 -30.36 24.69
N LEU A 874 16.38 -30.32 25.92
CA LEU A 874 17.01 -29.11 26.47
C LEU A 874 18.31 -28.79 25.72
N ARG A 875 19.04 -29.83 25.31
CA ARG A 875 20.23 -29.65 24.45
C ARG A 875 19.87 -28.95 23.14
N GLU A 876 18.81 -29.41 22.49
CA GLU A 876 18.36 -28.89 21.19
C GLU A 876 17.95 -27.41 21.28
N ARG A 877 17.35 -26.99 22.40
CA ARG A 877 17.00 -25.57 22.62
C ARG A 877 18.24 -24.69 22.77
N ALA A 878 19.27 -25.16 23.46
CA ALA A 878 20.55 -24.47 23.54
C ALA A 878 21.21 -24.40 22.15
N ASP A 879 21.16 -25.49 21.39
CA ASP A 879 21.74 -25.55 20.05
C ASP A 879 21.04 -24.57 19.08
N VAL A 880 19.71 -24.40 19.16
CA VAL A 880 18.99 -23.35 18.38
C VAL A 880 19.60 -21.97 18.60
N ALA A 881 19.84 -21.57 19.85
CA ALA A 881 20.40 -20.27 20.15
C ALA A 881 21.89 -20.14 19.79
N ASN A 882 22.63 -21.23 19.95
CA ASN A 882 24.04 -21.30 19.57
C ASN A 882 24.22 -21.18 18.06
N ASN A 883 23.42 -21.93 17.29
CA ASN A 883 23.51 -22.00 15.84
C ASN A 883 23.04 -20.71 15.18
N ALA A 884 22.02 -20.06 15.77
CA ALA A 884 21.55 -18.76 15.32
C ALA A 884 22.45 -17.59 15.74
N ASN A 885 23.53 -17.86 16.50
CA ASN A 885 24.42 -16.85 17.08
C ASN A 885 23.65 -15.73 17.78
N ALA A 886 22.65 -16.12 18.59
CA ALA A 886 21.70 -15.19 19.18
C ALA A 886 22.40 -14.17 20.10
N ALA A 887 21.95 -12.91 20.03
CA ALA A 887 22.45 -11.85 20.89
C ALA A 887 21.94 -12.01 22.34
N LEU A 888 20.75 -12.60 22.52
CA LEU A 888 20.15 -12.94 23.82
C LEU A 888 19.13 -14.06 23.62
N ALA A 889 19.12 -15.03 24.53
CA ALA A 889 18.10 -16.07 24.63
C ALA A 889 17.34 -15.97 25.97
N ILE A 890 16.02 -16.20 25.93
CA ILE A 890 15.12 -16.01 27.07
C ILE A 890 14.20 -17.22 27.23
N SER A 891 14.29 -17.96 28.33
CA SER A 891 13.28 -18.96 28.71
C SER A 891 12.15 -18.31 29.50
N ILE A 892 10.90 -18.56 29.08
CA ILE A 892 9.69 -17.98 29.68
C ILE A 892 8.95 -19.07 30.47
N HIS A 893 8.72 -18.81 31.75
CA HIS A 893 8.01 -19.73 32.64
C HIS A 893 6.96 -19.02 33.50
N THR A 894 5.98 -19.79 33.96
CA THR A 894 4.94 -19.30 34.88
C THR A 894 4.87 -20.20 36.11
N GLN A 895 5.07 -19.67 37.31
CA GLN A 895 5.01 -20.48 38.53
C GLN A 895 3.55 -20.77 38.93
N GLY A 896 3.17 -22.05 38.95
CA GLY A 896 1.80 -22.55 39.08
C GLY A 896 1.19 -22.60 40.49
N ASP A 897 1.77 -21.93 41.48
CA ASP A 897 1.41 -22.15 42.87
C ASP A 897 1.26 -20.88 43.73
N ARG A 898 1.37 -19.66 43.17
CA ARG A 898 1.47 -18.42 43.97
C ARG A 898 0.87 -17.18 43.30
N GLU A 899 0.21 -16.31 44.07
CA GLU A 899 -0.46 -15.09 43.57
C GLU A 899 0.44 -14.23 42.65
N PHE A 900 -0.14 -13.70 41.57
CA PHE A 900 0.55 -12.83 40.62
C PHE A 900 1.12 -11.61 41.35
N GLY A 901 2.45 -11.43 41.25
CA GLY A 901 3.17 -10.34 41.91
C GLY A 901 3.79 -10.66 43.29
N THR A 902 3.86 -11.93 43.70
CA THR A 902 4.51 -12.32 44.97
C THR A 902 5.97 -12.78 44.83
N TRP A 903 6.36 -13.38 43.70
CA TRP A 903 7.75 -13.72 43.36
C TRP A 903 7.96 -13.57 41.85
N GLN A 904 9.00 -12.83 41.48
CA GLN A 904 9.43 -12.67 40.10
C GLN A 904 10.94 -12.83 40.08
N GLU A 905 11.38 -13.96 39.55
CA GLU A 905 12.77 -14.38 39.65
C GLU A 905 13.38 -14.39 38.26
N ILE A 906 14.60 -13.87 38.18
CA ILE A 906 15.41 -13.89 36.97
C ILE A 906 16.65 -14.71 37.29
N TYR A 907 16.90 -15.76 36.52
CA TYR A 907 18.04 -16.65 36.70
C TYR A 907 19.04 -16.47 35.57
N VAL A 908 20.31 -16.35 35.93
CA VAL A 908 21.43 -16.02 35.02
C VAL A 908 22.42 -17.18 34.85
N GLN A 909 23.19 -17.15 33.77
CA GLN A 909 24.38 -17.99 33.62
C GLN A 909 25.48 -17.55 34.59
N LYS A 910 26.22 -18.52 35.13
CA LYS A 910 27.32 -18.28 36.06
C LYS A 910 28.46 -19.26 35.83
N VAL A 911 29.69 -18.76 35.87
CA VAL A 911 30.90 -19.58 35.81
C VAL A 911 30.93 -20.56 36.97
N GLY A 912 31.23 -21.82 36.67
CA GLY A 912 31.20 -22.91 37.64
C GLY A 912 29.82 -23.51 37.88
N LEU A 913 28.77 -23.06 37.16
CA LEU A 913 27.52 -23.83 37.03
C LEU A 913 27.86 -25.21 36.48
N TYR A 914 27.33 -26.29 37.05
CA TYR A 914 27.67 -27.63 36.58
C TYR A 914 26.53 -28.63 36.64
N ARG A 915 26.63 -29.68 35.83
CA ARG A 915 25.73 -30.84 35.87
C ARG A 915 26.52 -32.15 35.80
N GLY A 916 25.98 -33.17 36.47
CA GLY A 916 26.57 -34.50 36.56
C GLY A 916 27.29 -34.77 37.89
N PRO A 917 27.54 -36.05 38.19
CA PRO A 917 28.27 -36.45 39.39
C PRO A 917 29.75 -36.00 39.31
N PRO A 918 30.50 -35.95 40.43
CA PRO A 918 31.89 -35.46 40.46
C PRO A 918 32.82 -36.10 39.42
N GLU A 919 32.58 -37.36 39.07
CA GLU A 919 33.31 -38.14 38.07
C GLU A 919 32.95 -37.82 36.61
N ASN A 920 31.80 -37.19 36.34
CA ASN A 920 31.36 -36.71 35.03
C ASN A 920 30.79 -35.29 35.14
N LYS A 921 31.61 -34.39 35.72
CA LYS A 921 31.23 -33.01 36.00
C LYS A 921 31.45 -32.14 34.75
N HIS A 922 30.38 -31.52 34.28
CA HIS A 922 30.44 -30.53 33.19
C HIS A 922 30.21 -29.14 33.74
N GLU A 923 31.16 -28.23 33.58
CA GLU A 923 31.11 -26.87 34.10
C GLU A 923 30.91 -25.83 32.99
N PHE A 924 30.11 -24.80 33.26
CA PHE A 924 30.05 -23.58 32.47
C PHE A 924 31.30 -22.75 32.75
N THR A 925 32.12 -22.50 31.73
CA THR A 925 33.45 -21.89 31.89
C THR A 925 33.59 -20.53 31.21
N ASP A 926 32.59 -20.08 30.44
CA ASP A 926 32.68 -18.83 29.69
C ASP A 926 32.34 -17.62 30.59
N GLU A 927 33.38 -16.95 31.09
CA GLU A 927 33.25 -15.78 31.95
C GLU A 927 32.57 -14.60 31.23
N ALA A 928 32.77 -14.44 29.92
CA ALA A 928 32.24 -13.32 29.16
C ALA A 928 30.73 -13.48 28.92
N VAL A 929 30.29 -14.69 28.56
CA VAL A 929 28.87 -15.01 28.39
C VAL A 929 28.12 -14.91 29.72
N ALA A 930 28.71 -15.41 30.82
CA ALA A 930 28.13 -15.27 32.16
C ALA A 930 27.97 -13.79 32.58
N ALA A 931 29.01 -12.97 32.37
CA ALA A 931 28.96 -11.55 32.68
C ALA A 931 27.88 -10.82 31.86
N LYS A 932 27.71 -11.20 30.58
CA LYS A 932 26.70 -10.60 29.71
C LYS A 932 25.28 -11.04 30.06
N SER A 933 25.07 -12.30 30.43
CA SER A 933 23.79 -12.81 30.98
C SER A 933 23.39 -12.03 32.23
N GLN A 934 24.34 -11.77 33.14
CA GLN A 934 24.12 -10.95 34.33
C GLN A 934 23.75 -9.49 34.01
N GLU A 935 24.45 -8.86 33.05
CA GLU A 935 24.14 -7.49 32.60
C GLU A 935 22.71 -7.40 32.03
N TYR A 936 22.34 -8.36 31.18
CA TYR A 936 21.03 -8.37 30.54
C TYR A 936 19.90 -8.68 31.51
N ALA A 937 20.14 -9.54 32.50
CA ALA A 937 19.18 -9.78 33.57
C ALA A 937 18.90 -8.53 34.41
N GLN A 938 19.89 -7.65 34.63
CA GLN A 938 19.68 -6.38 35.33
C GLN A 938 18.72 -5.46 34.58
N LYS A 939 18.92 -5.32 33.26
CA LYS A 939 18.05 -4.53 32.40
C LYS A 939 16.64 -5.12 32.30
N MET A 940 16.55 -6.45 32.28
CA MET A 940 15.27 -7.15 32.30
C MET A 940 14.53 -6.94 33.64
N LYS A 941 15.23 -6.96 34.78
CA LYS A 941 14.65 -6.63 36.09
C LYS A 941 14.06 -5.22 36.10
N GLU A 942 14.80 -4.23 35.61
CA GLU A 942 14.34 -2.83 35.55
C GLU A 942 13.10 -2.66 34.68
N ALA A 943 13.07 -3.29 33.51
CA ALA A 943 11.91 -3.29 32.62
C ALA A 943 10.68 -3.90 33.29
N ARG A 944 10.84 -5.10 33.89
CA ARG A 944 9.77 -5.78 34.62
C ARG A 944 9.26 -4.98 35.82
N ASP A 945 10.15 -4.37 36.61
CA ASP A 945 9.79 -3.52 37.77
C ASP A 945 9.00 -2.27 37.34
N SER A 946 9.20 -1.79 36.12
CA SER A 946 8.51 -0.59 35.60
C SER A 946 7.13 -0.85 34.99
N ILE A 947 6.85 -2.06 34.52
CA ILE A 947 5.64 -2.40 33.74
C ILE A 947 4.67 -3.26 34.54
N GLU A 948 5.17 -4.28 35.22
CA GLU A 948 4.32 -5.20 35.96
C GLU A 948 3.87 -4.50 37.27
N VAL A 949 2.57 -4.39 37.55
CA VAL A 949 2.03 -3.73 38.76
C VAL A 949 2.17 -4.67 39.97
N LYS A 950 3.04 -4.35 40.95
CA LYS A 950 3.52 -5.34 41.95
C LYS A 950 3.16 -5.05 43.42
N SER A 951 3.23 -6.12 44.23
CA SER A 951 3.31 -6.08 45.70
C SER A 951 4.73 -6.39 46.25
N GLY A 952 5.71 -6.72 45.39
CA GLY A 952 7.10 -7.07 45.75
C GLY A 952 8.11 -6.81 44.62
N GLU A 953 9.41 -6.88 44.93
CA GLU A 953 10.53 -6.57 44.02
C GLU A 953 10.98 -7.79 43.19
N THR A 954 11.30 -7.61 41.89
CA THR A 954 11.95 -8.66 41.08
C THR A 954 13.37 -8.93 41.57
N VAL A 955 13.74 -10.20 41.72
CA VAL A 955 15.05 -10.61 42.26
C VAL A 955 15.85 -11.38 41.22
N ILE A 956 17.10 -10.97 41.01
CA ILE A 956 18.05 -11.74 40.21
C ILE A 956 18.72 -12.76 41.12
N LYS A 957 18.70 -14.02 40.70
CA LYS A 957 19.31 -15.13 41.43
C LYS A 957 20.37 -15.80 40.57
N ASP A 958 21.44 -16.20 41.23
CA ASP A 958 22.39 -17.12 40.64
C ASP A 958 21.72 -18.48 40.47
N ASN A 959 21.89 -19.10 39.30
CA ASN A 959 21.33 -20.42 39.03
C ASN A 959 22.15 -21.57 39.64
N SER A 960 22.87 -21.31 40.75
CA SER A 960 23.71 -22.31 41.42
C SER A 960 22.91 -23.38 42.16
N PHE A 961 21.61 -23.16 42.38
CA PHE A 961 20.75 -24.01 43.22
C PHE A 961 21.40 -24.36 44.59
N ASP A 962 22.19 -23.43 45.14
CA ASP A 962 22.94 -23.64 46.38
C ASP A 962 21.98 -24.00 47.53
N GLY A 963 22.15 -25.20 48.08
CA GLY A 963 21.27 -25.80 49.07
C GLY A 963 20.81 -27.23 48.72
N ARG A 964 21.02 -27.67 47.47
CA ARG A 964 20.87 -29.08 47.05
C ARG A 964 22.26 -29.70 46.89
N THR A 965 22.64 -30.60 47.78
CA THR A 965 23.97 -31.24 47.73
C THR A 965 24.11 -32.16 46.51
N GLY A 966 25.00 -31.77 45.57
CA GLY A 966 25.33 -32.51 44.34
C GLY A 966 24.17 -32.47 43.34
N ILE A 967 24.22 -31.60 42.33
CA ILE A 967 23.08 -31.35 41.44
C ILE A 967 22.68 -32.62 40.69
N GLU A 968 21.50 -33.18 41.02
CA GLU A 968 20.31 -33.36 40.14
C GLU A 968 19.04 -33.37 41.04
N PRO A 969 17.83 -32.91 40.66
CA PRO A 969 17.29 -32.60 39.32
C PRO A 969 16.67 -31.19 39.13
N GLY A 970 16.66 -30.75 37.87
CA GLY A 970 15.96 -29.59 37.31
C GLY A 970 16.38 -29.39 35.84
N ASN A 971 15.43 -29.17 34.94
CA ASN A 971 15.67 -29.15 33.48
C ASN A 971 16.36 -27.85 33.04
N ILE A 972 16.06 -26.77 33.76
CA ILE A 972 16.43 -25.39 33.46
C ILE A 972 17.96 -25.14 33.37
N PRO A 973 18.80 -25.57 34.35
CA PRO A 973 20.25 -25.35 34.27
C PRO A 973 20.94 -26.12 33.13
N PHE A 974 20.29 -27.12 32.51
CA PHE A 974 20.90 -27.84 31.37
C PHE A 974 21.09 -26.92 30.17
N VAL A 975 20.06 -26.13 29.80
CA VAL A 975 20.12 -25.23 28.64
C VAL A 975 21.18 -24.15 28.86
N GLN A 976 21.21 -23.55 30.05
CA GLN A 976 22.19 -22.53 30.42
C GLN A 976 23.63 -23.06 30.50
N LEU A 977 23.82 -24.35 30.81
CA LEU A 977 25.13 -25.00 30.83
C LEU A 977 25.73 -25.17 29.42
N TYR A 978 24.89 -25.42 28.40
CA TYR A 978 25.34 -25.67 27.03
C TYR A 978 25.16 -24.49 26.07
N SER A 979 24.43 -23.46 26.48
CA SER A 979 24.30 -22.25 25.68
C SER A 979 25.60 -21.44 25.67
N LYS A 980 26.11 -21.18 24.47
CA LYS A 980 27.27 -20.32 24.17
C LYS A 980 26.90 -18.84 24.02
N VAL A 981 25.62 -18.51 24.16
CA VAL A 981 25.08 -17.14 24.08
C VAL A 981 24.50 -16.72 25.44
N PRO A 982 24.36 -15.40 25.71
CA PRO A 982 23.75 -14.95 26.96
C PRO A 982 22.32 -15.48 27.10
N TRP A 983 22.07 -16.29 28.12
CA TRP A 983 20.76 -16.90 28.38
C TRP A 983 20.21 -16.47 29.74
N ILE A 984 18.99 -15.95 29.76
CA ILE A 984 18.26 -15.60 30.98
C ILE A 984 16.98 -16.43 31.09
N TYR A 985 16.59 -16.72 32.31
CA TYR A 985 15.36 -17.47 32.60
C TYR A 985 14.44 -16.62 33.47
N LEU A 986 13.17 -16.53 33.08
CA LEU A 986 12.18 -15.64 33.69
C LEU A 986 11.02 -16.44 34.31
N GLU A 987 10.83 -16.31 35.62
CA GLU A 987 9.63 -16.77 36.31
C GLU A 987 8.63 -15.62 36.53
N ALA A 988 7.36 -15.88 36.24
CA ALA A 988 6.24 -15.05 36.63
C ALA A 988 5.21 -15.86 37.43
N GLY A 989 4.84 -15.43 38.65
CA GLY A 989 3.87 -16.16 39.47
C GLY A 989 2.41 -15.97 39.03
N GLY A 990 1.57 -17.01 39.16
CA GLY A 990 0.11 -16.91 39.05
C GLY A 990 -0.63 -17.82 40.04
N ARG A 991 -1.61 -17.29 40.79
CA ARG A 991 -2.71 -18.05 41.38
C ARG A 991 -3.89 -17.16 41.76
N SER A 992 -5.09 -17.56 41.38
CA SER A 992 -6.31 -17.27 42.15
C SER A 992 -6.74 -18.58 42.83
N ASN A 993 -7.35 -18.49 44.01
CA ASN A 993 -7.51 -19.57 44.99
C ASN A 993 -8.50 -20.70 44.63
N VAL A 994 -8.34 -21.37 43.48
CA VAL A 994 -9.14 -22.54 43.11
C VAL A 994 -8.30 -23.62 42.44
N ASN A 995 -8.56 -24.87 42.83
CA ASN A 995 -8.02 -26.09 42.24
C ASN A 995 -8.28 -26.13 40.73
N THR A 996 -7.25 -26.44 39.92
CA THR A 996 -7.27 -26.82 38.48
C THR A 996 -7.90 -25.82 37.46
N ASP A 997 -7.12 -25.39 36.46
CA ASP A 997 -7.55 -24.88 35.13
C ASP A 997 -7.78 -23.38 34.83
N ALA A 998 -7.24 -22.40 35.57
CA ALA A 998 -7.43 -20.98 35.20
C ALA A 998 -6.35 -20.44 34.24
N ASP A 999 -6.77 -20.06 33.02
CA ASP A 999 -5.96 -19.43 31.97
C ASP A 999 -5.53 -18.00 32.37
N LEU A 1000 -4.31 -17.57 32.00
CA LEU A 1000 -3.92 -16.15 32.14
C LEU A 1000 -4.82 -15.29 31.23
N THR A 1001 -5.25 -14.11 31.69
CA THR A 1001 -6.01 -13.21 30.81
C THR A 1001 -5.11 -12.66 29.70
N ASP A 1002 -5.71 -12.26 28.58
CA ASP A 1002 -4.95 -11.66 27.46
C ASP A 1002 -4.24 -10.36 27.89
N GLU A 1003 -4.85 -9.60 28.81
CA GLU A 1003 -4.23 -8.43 29.43
C GLU A 1003 -2.96 -8.80 30.21
N GLN A 1004 -3.00 -9.87 31.01
CA GLN A 1004 -1.84 -10.33 31.77
C GLN A 1004 -0.73 -10.87 30.85
N LYS A 1005 -1.09 -11.60 29.79
CA LYS A 1005 -0.14 -12.07 28.76
C LYS A 1005 0.51 -10.88 28.03
N GLY A 1006 -0.28 -9.85 27.71
CA GLY A 1006 0.18 -8.62 27.07
C GLY A 1006 1.17 -7.82 27.93
N ILE A 1007 0.85 -7.61 29.21
CA ILE A 1007 1.72 -6.91 30.17
C ILE A 1007 3.07 -7.64 30.31
N TYR A 1008 3.06 -8.98 30.38
CA TYR A 1008 4.30 -9.74 30.50
C TYR A 1008 5.14 -9.68 29.21
N ALA A 1009 4.50 -9.74 28.04
CA ALA A 1009 5.17 -9.54 26.76
C ALA A 1009 5.78 -8.13 26.63
N ASP A 1010 5.09 -7.08 27.07
CA ASP A 1010 5.62 -5.70 27.06
C ASP A 1010 6.86 -5.54 27.95
N ALA A 1011 6.87 -6.21 29.10
CA ALA A 1011 8.03 -6.21 29.98
C ALA A 1011 9.24 -6.92 29.36
N ILE A 1012 9.03 -8.05 28.66
CA ILE A 1012 10.07 -8.76 27.91
C ILE A 1012 10.61 -7.87 26.79
N VAL A 1013 9.74 -7.22 26.01
CA VAL A 1013 10.12 -6.34 24.89
C VAL A 1013 11.02 -5.20 25.37
N LYS A 1014 10.57 -4.44 26.38
CA LYS A 1014 11.34 -3.33 26.95
C LYS A 1014 12.68 -3.78 27.53
N GLY A 1015 12.71 -4.96 28.14
CA GLY A 1015 13.93 -5.56 28.66
C GLY A 1015 14.91 -5.95 27.57
N VAL A 1016 14.42 -6.53 26.47
CA VAL A 1016 15.24 -6.86 25.28
C VAL A 1016 15.79 -5.59 24.63
N GLU A 1017 14.97 -4.56 24.40
CA GLU A 1017 15.45 -3.29 23.82
C GLU A 1017 16.55 -2.63 24.64
N SER A 1018 16.43 -2.72 25.96
CA SER A 1018 17.45 -2.22 26.88
C SER A 1018 18.70 -3.09 26.83
N ALA A 1019 18.54 -4.42 26.80
CA ALA A 1019 19.63 -5.41 26.87
C ALA A 1019 20.43 -5.47 25.57
N VAL A 1020 19.75 -5.76 24.47
CA VAL A 1020 20.29 -5.90 23.12
C VAL A 1020 19.64 -4.81 22.28
N PRO A 1021 20.27 -3.65 22.12
CA PRO A 1021 19.76 -2.62 21.22
C PRO A 1021 19.77 -3.18 19.78
N SER A 1022 18.66 -3.07 19.04
CA SER A 1022 18.58 -3.54 17.65
C SER A 1022 19.71 -2.92 16.85
N SER A 1023 20.25 -3.57 15.82
CA SER A 1023 21.24 -2.99 14.89
C SER A 1023 20.73 -1.75 14.11
N GLY A 1024 19.60 -1.16 14.52
CA GLY A 1024 19.23 0.23 14.31
C GLY A 1024 19.68 1.20 15.43
N THR A 1025 20.50 0.78 16.39
CA THR A 1025 20.93 1.60 17.55
C THR A 1025 22.40 1.36 17.94
N GLY A 1026 23.26 1.23 16.93
CA GLY A 1026 24.65 1.65 17.07
C GLY A 1026 24.71 3.17 16.91
N SER A 1027 24.79 3.91 18.01
CA SER A 1027 25.03 5.35 17.98
C SER A 1027 26.40 5.65 17.35
N CYS A 1028 26.39 6.09 16.10
CA CYS A 1028 27.34 7.08 15.59
C CYS A 1028 26.51 8.18 14.92
N PRO A 1029 26.83 9.44 15.20
CA PRO A 1029 25.88 10.54 15.18
C PRO A 1029 25.35 10.75 13.77
N SER A 1030 24.04 10.96 13.66
CA SER A 1030 23.45 11.58 12.50
C SER A 1030 24.19 12.90 12.25
N SER A 1031 24.82 13.06 11.10
CA SER A 1031 24.83 14.35 10.41
C SER A 1031 23.61 14.26 9.48
N ASN A 1032 22.50 14.93 9.74
CA ASN A 1032 22.39 16.33 10.11
C ASN A 1032 21.57 16.53 11.40
N GLY A 1033 21.99 15.88 12.48
CA GLY A 1033 22.88 16.52 13.42
C GLY A 1033 22.33 17.22 14.67
N ALA A 1034 22.94 16.74 15.73
CA ALA A 1034 23.28 17.30 17.01
C ALA A 1034 23.92 16.10 17.71
N VAL A 1035 25.19 16.16 18.11
CA VAL A 1035 25.63 15.21 19.13
C VAL A 1035 24.76 15.53 20.36
N ALA A 1036 24.16 14.53 21.02
CA ALA A 1036 23.40 14.83 22.24
C ALA A 1036 24.34 15.55 23.24
N GLY A 1037 24.00 16.78 23.61
CA GLY A 1037 24.80 17.75 24.38
C GLY A 1037 25.48 18.86 23.54
N ASP A 1038 25.51 18.76 22.21
CA ASP A 1038 26.18 19.72 21.31
C ASP A 1038 25.19 20.69 20.67
N MET A 1039 24.93 21.77 21.40
CA MET A 1039 24.05 22.86 20.97
C MET A 1039 24.49 23.54 19.67
N VAL A 1040 25.80 23.56 19.37
CA VAL A 1040 26.34 24.22 18.16
C VAL A 1040 25.96 23.42 16.94
N GLN A 1041 26.23 22.11 16.99
CA GLN A 1041 25.88 21.24 15.88
C GLN A 1041 24.37 21.21 15.69
N THR A 1042 23.55 21.14 16.75
CA THR A 1042 22.08 21.26 16.64
C THR A 1042 21.67 22.55 15.94
N ALA A 1043 22.20 23.70 16.36
CA ALA A 1043 21.85 24.99 15.77
C ALA A 1043 22.15 25.03 14.26
N LEU A 1044 23.29 24.49 13.83
CA LEU A 1044 23.68 24.44 12.41
C LEU A 1044 22.82 23.50 11.58
N ASN A 1045 22.25 22.46 12.19
CA ASN A 1045 21.36 21.54 11.50
C ASN A 1045 19.94 22.07 11.39
N LEU A 1046 19.49 22.89 12.33
CA LEU A 1046 18.16 23.48 12.31
C LEU A 1046 18.12 24.83 11.56
N ALA A 1047 19.26 25.49 11.37
CA ALA A 1047 19.36 26.73 10.59
C ALA A 1047 19.81 26.48 9.13
N TRP A 1048 19.38 27.34 8.21
CA TRP A 1048 20.00 27.41 6.88
C TRP A 1048 21.45 27.93 6.98
N PRO A 1049 22.39 27.45 6.14
CA PRO A 1049 23.81 27.75 6.29
C PRO A 1049 24.20 29.20 5.94
N GLU A 1050 23.32 29.96 5.27
CA GLU A 1050 23.52 31.37 4.95
C GLU A 1050 22.17 32.11 4.80
N LYS A 1051 22.22 33.44 4.86
CA LYS A 1051 21.04 34.33 4.81
C LYS A 1051 20.35 34.40 3.44
N ALA A 1052 21.09 34.21 2.34
CA ALA A 1052 20.59 34.46 1.00
C ALA A 1052 19.37 33.59 0.65
N GLY A 1053 18.28 34.20 0.21
CA GLY A 1053 17.04 33.49 -0.16
C GLY A 1053 16.08 33.15 1.00
N HIS A 1054 16.52 33.32 2.25
CA HIS A 1054 15.72 33.03 3.45
C HIS A 1054 15.27 34.31 4.19
N GLU A 1055 15.57 35.48 3.63
CA GLU A 1055 15.14 36.79 4.12
C GLU A 1055 13.63 37.00 3.90
N ASN A 1056 12.93 37.59 4.87
CA ASN A 1056 11.48 37.88 4.82
C ASN A 1056 10.57 36.64 4.68
N LYS A 1057 11.07 35.46 5.07
CA LYS A 1057 10.34 34.20 5.04
C LYS A 1057 9.86 33.79 6.42
N VAL A 1058 8.57 33.62 6.63
CA VAL A 1058 8.02 33.34 7.99
C VAL A 1058 7.25 32.04 8.12
N ASN A 1059 7.01 31.39 6.99
CA ASN A 1059 6.13 30.24 6.92
C ASN A 1059 6.90 28.93 7.16
N LYS A 1060 6.14 27.87 7.47
CA LYS A 1060 6.69 26.53 7.70
C LYS A 1060 7.51 26.05 6.50
N GLU A 1061 7.02 26.27 5.30
CA GLU A 1061 7.58 25.77 4.04
C GLU A 1061 8.93 26.41 3.72
N ASP A 1062 9.17 27.62 4.22
CA ASP A 1062 10.44 28.30 4.04
C ASP A 1062 11.49 27.85 5.08
N ALA A 1063 11.05 27.23 6.17
CA ALA A 1063 11.91 26.74 7.23
C ALA A 1063 12.54 25.41 6.83
N LYS A 1064 13.77 25.18 7.29
CA LYS A 1064 14.50 23.94 7.03
C LYS A 1064 13.69 22.72 7.52
N PRO A 1065 13.53 21.64 6.72
CA PRO A 1065 12.70 20.49 7.10
C PRO A 1065 13.07 19.90 8.47
N GLU A 1066 14.36 19.83 8.76
CA GLU A 1066 14.90 19.37 10.05
C GLU A 1066 14.42 20.26 11.22
N TYR A 1067 14.28 21.56 11.00
CA TYR A 1067 13.68 22.46 11.99
C TYR A 1067 12.17 22.31 12.11
N GLN A 1068 11.47 21.95 11.04
CA GLN A 1068 10.03 21.68 11.12
C GLN A 1068 9.73 20.45 11.99
N GLU A 1069 10.53 19.39 11.84
CA GLU A 1069 10.44 18.17 12.65
C GLU A 1069 10.84 18.45 14.11
N ALA A 1070 11.98 19.11 14.34
CA ALA A 1070 12.41 19.47 15.68
C ALA A 1070 11.42 20.41 16.39
N PHE A 1071 10.80 21.34 15.65
CA PHE A 1071 9.75 22.21 16.16
C PHE A 1071 8.49 21.43 16.57
N GLN A 1072 8.11 20.38 15.84
CA GLN A 1072 7.00 19.52 16.26
C GLN A 1072 7.33 18.83 17.59
N THR A 1073 8.45 18.11 17.64
CA THR A 1073 8.80 17.26 18.78
C THR A 1073 9.17 18.04 20.05
N TYR A 1074 10.00 19.09 19.91
CA TYR A 1074 10.60 19.78 21.07
C TYR A 1074 9.93 21.10 21.42
N TYR A 1075 8.92 21.53 20.65
CA TYR A 1075 8.11 22.70 20.95
C TYR A 1075 6.61 22.41 21.02
N LEU A 1076 5.98 21.77 20.02
CA LEU A 1076 4.53 21.53 20.02
C LEU A 1076 4.14 20.40 20.98
N ASP A 1077 4.79 19.24 20.91
CA ASP A 1077 4.42 18.05 21.69
C ASP A 1077 4.65 18.22 23.19
N VAL A 1078 5.49 19.18 23.58
CA VAL A 1078 5.77 19.58 24.97
C VAL A 1078 4.94 20.78 25.44
N GLY A 1079 3.85 21.10 24.74
CA GLY A 1079 2.84 22.07 25.18
C GLY A 1079 3.06 23.51 24.69
N GLY A 1080 3.81 23.72 23.61
CA GLY A 1080 3.94 25.02 22.98
C GLY A 1080 2.68 25.44 22.19
N THR A 1081 2.06 26.56 22.56
CA THR A 1081 1.09 27.29 21.73
C THR A 1081 1.66 27.96 20.46
N THR A 1082 0.87 28.08 19.41
CA THR A 1082 1.30 28.70 18.15
C THR A 1082 1.24 30.23 18.23
N HIS A 1083 2.34 30.90 17.85
CA HIS A 1083 2.34 32.34 17.60
C HIS A 1083 1.98 32.62 16.14
N THR A 1084 1.77 33.87 15.75
CA THR A 1084 1.44 34.25 14.37
C THR A 1084 2.54 33.91 13.35
N THR A 1085 3.79 33.78 13.79
CA THR A 1085 4.96 33.41 12.95
C THR A 1085 5.95 32.54 13.75
N PRO A 1086 5.59 31.30 14.12
CA PRO A 1086 6.35 30.52 15.11
C PRO A 1086 7.70 30.04 14.55
N TYR A 1087 7.80 29.82 13.24
CA TYR A 1087 9.03 29.40 12.57
C TYR A 1087 10.07 30.52 12.42
N SER A 1088 9.69 31.78 12.67
CA SER A 1088 10.62 32.91 12.63
C SER A 1088 10.99 33.44 14.01
N ASP A 1089 10.40 32.96 15.10
CA ASP A 1089 10.67 33.52 16.42
C ASP A 1089 12.03 33.06 16.98
N CYS A 1090 12.87 34.02 17.36
CA CYS A 1090 14.22 33.78 17.87
C CYS A 1090 14.25 32.92 19.14
N GLY A 1091 13.29 33.11 20.05
CA GLY A 1091 13.19 32.33 21.28
C GLY A 1091 12.72 30.91 21.01
N VAL A 1092 11.74 30.74 20.12
CA VAL A 1092 11.30 29.41 19.69
C VAL A 1092 12.47 28.61 19.11
N PHE A 1093 13.27 29.22 18.24
CA PHE A 1093 14.44 28.56 17.64
C PHE A 1093 15.45 28.14 18.71
N VAL A 1094 15.85 29.06 19.59
CA VAL A 1094 16.84 28.78 20.64
C VAL A 1094 16.33 27.74 21.64
N GLY A 1095 15.08 27.83 22.07
CA GLY A 1095 14.47 26.84 22.97
C GLY A 1095 14.40 25.44 22.34
N THR A 1096 14.07 25.38 21.05
CA THR A 1096 14.08 24.12 20.28
C THR A 1096 15.49 23.54 20.20
N VAL A 1097 16.50 24.36 19.90
CA VAL A 1097 17.92 23.94 19.83
C VAL A 1097 18.40 23.38 21.17
N VAL A 1098 18.19 24.10 22.28
CA VAL A 1098 18.69 23.68 23.60
C VAL A 1098 18.04 22.36 24.03
N ARG A 1099 16.74 22.17 23.77
CA ARG A 1099 16.02 20.94 24.10
C ARG A 1099 16.34 19.78 23.16
N ALA A 1100 16.35 20.01 21.85
CA ALA A 1100 16.66 19.01 20.84
C ALA A 1100 18.11 18.51 20.93
N SER A 1101 19.03 19.38 21.37
CA SER A 1101 20.40 18.97 21.68
C SER A 1101 20.45 18.03 22.89
N GLY A 1102 19.45 18.04 23.79
CA GLY A 1102 19.50 17.34 25.07
C GLY A 1102 20.37 18.00 26.13
N ALA A 1103 20.94 19.19 25.85
CA ALA A 1103 21.81 19.92 26.77
C ALA A 1103 21.06 20.47 28.00
N ASP A 1104 19.83 20.96 27.81
CA ASP A 1104 18.90 21.21 28.91
C ASP A 1104 17.45 20.93 28.46
N PRO A 1105 16.91 19.72 28.73
CA PRO A 1105 15.55 19.33 28.35
C PRO A 1105 14.47 20.20 28.99
N ASP A 1106 14.78 20.87 30.10
CA ASP A 1106 13.85 21.73 30.83
C ASP A 1106 13.88 23.19 30.37
N PHE A 1107 14.73 23.54 29.39
CA PHE A 1107 14.87 24.92 28.94
C PHE A 1107 13.56 25.49 28.38
N PRO A 1108 13.16 26.72 28.75
CA PRO A 1108 11.89 27.29 28.33
C PRO A 1108 11.79 27.49 26.82
N ILE A 1109 10.57 27.32 26.29
CA ILE A 1109 10.26 27.45 24.86
C ILE A 1109 9.59 28.76 24.48
N ARG A 1110 9.41 29.71 25.40
CA ARG A 1110 8.80 31.03 25.09
C ARG A 1110 9.43 32.17 25.85
N GLY A 1111 9.48 33.32 25.17
CA GLY A 1111 9.81 34.61 25.77
C GLY A 1111 11.27 34.71 26.16
N THR A 1112 12.02 35.58 25.47
CA THR A 1112 13.43 35.85 25.80
C THR A 1112 13.62 36.24 27.27
N ASP A 1113 12.63 36.90 27.88
CA ASP A 1113 12.61 37.26 29.29
C ASP A 1113 12.40 36.08 30.23
N ILE A 1114 11.59 35.10 29.85
CA ILE A 1114 11.38 33.85 30.60
C ILE A 1114 12.62 32.95 30.48
N MET A 1115 13.20 32.84 29.28
CA MET A 1115 14.44 32.10 29.03
C MET A 1115 15.59 32.69 29.86
N MET A 1116 15.76 34.01 29.85
CA MET A 1116 16.80 34.64 30.67
C MET A 1116 16.51 34.52 32.17
N LYS A 1117 15.25 34.62 32.59
CA LYS A 1117 14.90 34.37 33.99
C LYS A 1117 15.24 32.93 34.40
N TYR A 1118 14.99 31.95 33.54
CA TYR A 1118 15.34 30.56 33.79
C TYR A 1118 16.86 30.38 33.89
N VAL A 1119 17.64 30.98 32.99
CA VAL A 1119 19.11 31.00 33.09
C VAL A 1119 19.58 31.60 34.42
N GLU A 1120 18.99 32.74 34.84
CA GLU A 1120 19.32 33.40 36.10
C GLU A 1120 18.90 32.59 37.34
N ASP A 1121 17.77 31.90 37.28
CA ASP A 1121 17.20 31.09 38.36
C ASP A 1121 17.89 29.73 38.51
N ASN A 1122 18.67 29.28 37.51
CA ASN A 1122 19.44 28.03 37.51
C ASN A 1122 20.97 28.28 37.43
N PRO A 1123 21.57 29.01 38.39
CA PRO A 1123 23.00 29.35 38.39
C PRO A 1123 23.93 28.14 38.55
N GLU A 1124 23.41 26.97 38.93
CA GLU A 1124 24.11 25.70 38.92
C GLU A 1124 24.27 25.11 37.52
N LYS A 1125 23.34 25.41 36.60
CA LYS A 1125 23.40 24.98 35.19
C LYS A 1125 24.08 26.03 34.30
N TYR A 1126 23.87 27.31 34.56
CA TYR A 1126 24.34 28.39 33.69
C TYR A 1126 25.29 29.37 34.41
N GLU A 1127 26.25 29.89 33.66
CA GLU A 1127 27.13 31.00 34.03
C GLU A 1127 26.85 32.21 33.13
N ILE A 1128 26.65 33.39 33.75
CA ILE A 1128 26.64 34.66 33.01
C ILE A 1128 28.10 35.11 32.83
N VAL A 1129 28.62 34.92 31.62
CA VAL A 1129 30.05 35.12 31.30
C VAL A 1129 30.39 36.60 31.18
N THR A 1130 29.52 37.38 30.53
CA THR A 1130 29.64 38.84 30.42
C THR A 1130 28.27 39.46 30.17
N GLU A 1131 28.11 40.71 30.57
CA GLU A 1131 26.91 41.51 30.29
C GLU A 1131 27.10 42.49 29.11
N ASN A 1132 28.34 42.61 28.61
CA ASN A 1132 28.69 43.40 27.45
C ASN A 1132 29.73 42.64 26.60
N VAL A 1133 29.30 42.15 25.44
CA VAL A 1133 30.21 41.63 24.42
C VAL A 1133 30.63 42.77 23.52
N THR A 1134 31.92 43.09 23.49
CA THR A 1134 32.48 44.10 22.58
C THR A 1134 33.34 43.48 21.48
N ASP A 1135 33.67 42.19 21.62
CA ASP A 1135 34.50 41.41 20.70
C ASP A 1135 34.05 39.93 20.75
N THR A 1136 33.94 39.27 19.59
CA THR A 1136 33.58 37.86 19.48
C THR A 1136 34.64 36.93 20.08
N SER A 1137 35.86 37.42 20.33
CA SER A 1137 36.90 36.68 21.08
C SER A 1137 36.49 36.35 22.53
N GLN A 1138 35.44 36.99 23.06
CA GLN A 1138 34.89 36.74 24.40
C GLN A 1138 33.86 35.59 24.41
N LEU A 1139 33.47 35.08 23.25
CA LEU A 1139 32.44 34.07 23.07
C LEU A 1139 33.04 32.68 22.85
N GLN A 1140 32.31 31.65 23.26
CA GLN A 1140 32.59 30.24 22.95
C GLN A 1140 31.41 29.65 22.19
N PRO A 1141 31.65 28.79 21.18
CA PRO A 1141 30.57 28.08 20.50
C PRO A 1141 29.64 27.38 21.50
N GLY A 1142 28.34 27.62 21.39
CA GLY A 1142 27.30 27.15 22.30
C GLY A 1142 26.81 28.21 23.29
N ASP A 1143 27.46 29.36 23.36
CA ASP A 1143 26.98 30.50 24.15
C ASP A 1143 25.63 31.01 23.65
N ILE A 1144 24.73 31.26 24.60
CA ILE A 1144 23.41 31.88 24.36
C ILE A 1144 23.58 33.39 24.50
N LEU A 1145 23.31 34.13 23.42
CA LEU A 1145 23.45 35.59 23.36
C LEU A 1145 22.09 36.25 23.51
N VAL A 1146 21.94 37.25 24.38
CA VAL A 1146 20.71 38.03 24.54
C VAL A 1146 20.98 39.53 24.50
N SER A 1147 20.32 40.25 23.60
CA SER A 1147 20.50 41.70 23.47
C SER A 1147 19.77 42.50 24.56
N ALA A 1148 20.45 43.51 25.13
CA ALA A 1148 19.86 44.51 26.02
C ALA A 1148 19.21 45.65 25.21
N LYS A 1149 17.95 45.98 25.52
CA LYS A 1149 16.97 46.53 24.56
C LYS A 1149 17.04 48.05 24.29
N GLY A 1150 16.65 48.44 23.05
CA GLY A 1150 16.05 49.74 22.70
C GLY A 1150 14.72 49.66 21.91
N ALA A 1151 13.59 49.99 22.56
CA ALA A 1151 12.22 50.33 22.05
C ALA A 1151 11.28 49.22 21.45
N PRO A 1152 9.93 49.42 21.33
CA PRO A 1152 9.00 50.33 22.02
C PRO A 1152 7.92 49.60 22.88
N TYR A 1153 7.99 48.27 23.04
CA TYR A 1153 7.07 47.50 23.88
C TYR A 1153 7.78 47.06 25.18
N ASN A 1154 7.08 47.22 26.30
CA ASN A 1154 7.50 47.10 27.70
C ASN A 1154 8.12 45.74 28.15
N ARG A 1155 9.12 45.21 27.44
CA ARG A 1155 9.87 43.98 27.78
C ARG A 1155 11.34 44.31 28.12
N ARG A 1156 11.92 43.66 29.13
CA ARG A 1156 13.29 43.89 29.64
C ARG A 1156 14.42 43.43 28.69
N TYR A 1157 14.18 42.45 27.82
CA TYR A 1157 15.16 41.87 26.90
C TYR A 1157 14.67 41.91 25.44
N GLY A 1158 15.61 41.92 24.48
CA GLY A 1158 15.37 42.14 23.05
C GLY A 1158 15.30 40.85 22.23
N HIS A 1159 16.46 40.36 21.81
CA HIS A 1159 16.64 39.28 20.82
C HIS A 1159 17.60 38.19 21.35
N ILE A 1160 17.42 36.94 20.96
CA ILE A 1160 18.19 35.78 21.46
C ILE A 1160 18.75 34.90 20.33
N ALA A 1161 19.97 34.40 20.49
CA ALA A 1161 20.69 33.61 19.48
C ALA A 1161 21.66 32.58 20.09
N ILE A 1162 22.10 31.61 19.28
CA ILE A 1162 23.23 30.71 19.61
C ILE A 1162 24.48 31.15 18.85
N TYR A 1163 25.59 31.37 19.55
CA TYR A 1163 26.89 31.56 18.93
C TYR A 1163 27.44 30.22 18.42
N VAL A 1164 27.72 30.11 17.12
CA VAL A 1164 28.13 28.85 16.47
C VAL A 1164 29.60 28.85 16.04
N GLY A 1165 30.36 29.89 16.41
CA GLY A 1165 31.72 30.12 15.91
C GLY A 1165 31.73 30.56 14.44
N GLN A 1166 32.91 30.84 13.88
CA GLN A 1166 33.03 31.28 12.48
C GLN A 1166 32.59 30.18 11.50
N GLN A 1167 31.52 30.45 10.75
CA GLN A 1167 30.99 29.62 9.67
C GLN A 1167 30.94 30.41 8.35
N PRO A 1168 30.82 29.73 7.19
CA PRO A 1168 30.75 30.42 5.90
C PRO A 1168 29.63 31.47 5.78
N GLY A 1169 28.49 31.27 6.45
CA GLY A 1169 27.37 32.23 6.47
C GLY A 1169 27.41 33.26 7.59
N GLY A 1170 28.31 33.13 8.57
CA GLY A 1170 28.44 34.03 9.72
C GLY A 1170 28.75 33.29 11.02
N GLU A 1171 28.43 33.89 12.17
CA GLU A 1171 28.89 33.42 13.48
C GLU A 1171 27.78 33.17 14.52
N VAL A 1172 26.53 33.50 14.18
CA VAL A 1172 25.35 33.21 14.99
C VAL A 1172 24.26 32.51 14.18
N ALA A 1173 23.53 31.61 14.82
CA ALA A 1173 22.33 30.99 14.28
C ALA A 1173 21.09 31.51 15.03
N GLU A 1174 20.13 32.07 14.29
CA GLU A 1174 18.92 32.68 14.86
C GLU A 1174 17.77 32.79 13.85
N GLY A 1175 16.53 32.71 14.34
CA GLY A 1175 15.33 33.26 13.68
C GLY A 1175 15.12 34.73 14.10
N SER A 1176 14.23 35.49 13.47
CA SER A 1176 14.01 36.91 13.80
C SER A 1176 12.58 37.36 14.14
N LEU A 1177 12.52 38.30 15.09
CA LEU A 1177 11.39 39.18 15.40
C LEU A 1177 10.86 40.00 14.19
N GLY A 1178 11.61 40.06 13.08
CA GLY A 1178 11.33 40.83 11.87
C GLY A 1178 10.98 39.99 10.64
N GLY A 1179 10.67 38.70 10.83
CA GLY A 1179 10.01 37.90 9.81
C GLY A 1179 10.93 37.07 8.91
N HIS A 1180 11.90 36.35 9.50
CA HIS A 1180 12.67 35.35 8.77
C HIS A 1180 12.85 34.03 9.54
N VAL A 1181 12.87 32.91 8.82
CA VAL A 1181 13.21 31.58 9.33
C VAL A 1181 14.68 31.53 9.80
N PRO A 1182 15.09 30.50 10.56
CA PRO A 1182 16.43 30.45 11.12
C PRO A 1182 17.51 30.25 10.06
N TYR A 1183 18.56 31.04 10.14
CA TYR A 1183 19.76 30.89 9.31
C TYR A 1183 21.01 31.39 10.04
N VAL A 1184 22.17 31.01 9.52
CA VAL A 1184 23.48 31.48 10.02
C VAL A 1184 23.77 32.86 9.43
N GLN A 1185 24.13 33.82 10.29
CA GLN A 1185 24.50 35.17 9.90
C GLN A 1185 25.57 35.79 10.79
N ASN A 1186 26.17 36.90 10.34
CA ASN A 1186 27.09 37.69 11.13
C ASN A 1186 26.35 38.34 12.30
N LEU A 1187 27.02 38.49 13.45
CA LEU A 1187 26.44 39.11 14.63
C LEU A 1187 26.17 40.59 14.34
N TRP A 1188 24.89 40.98 14.24
CA TRP A 1188 24.50 42.37 13.97
C TRP A 1188 24.83 43.27 15.17
N HIS A 1189 25.42 44.43 14.89
CA HIS A 1189 25.73 45.47 15.89
C HIS A 1189 26.48 44.98 17.16
N LEU A 1190 27.78 44.69 17.06
CA LEU A 1190 28.71 44.58 18.22
C LEU A 1190 28.73 45.84 19.14
N ASN A 1191 28.01 46.90 18.77
CA ASN A 1191 27.83 48.10 19.58
C ASN A 1191 26.58 48.03 20.49
N GLU A 1192 25.79 46.95 20.40
CA GLU A 1192 24.68 46.66 21.29
C GLU A 1192 25.14 45.71 22.41
N ASN A 1193 24.75 46.00 23.64
CA ASN A 1193 25.19 45.24 24.81
C ASN A 1193 24.52 43.85 24.81
N TYR A 1194 25.24 42.82 24.38
CA TYR A 1194 24.81 41.43 24.53
C TYR A 1194 25.23 40.88 25.89
N ARG A 1195 24.27 40.26 26.57
CA ARG A 1195 24.50 39.42 27.74
C ARG A 1195 24.67 37.97 27.29
N VAL A 1196 25.68 37.30 27.85
CA VAL A 1196 26.08 35.95 27.45
C VAL A 1196 25.81 34.97 28.58
N ALA A 1197 25.03 33.94 28.28
CA ALA A 1197 24.81 32.80 29.15
C ALA A 1197 25.51 31.57 28.57
N ARG A 1198 26.30 30.91 29.41
CA ARG A 1198 27.03 29.68 29.06
C ARG A 1198 26.52 28.54 29.93
N LEU A 1199 26.23 27.40 29.31
CA LEU A 1199 25.96 26.16 30.04
C LEU A 1199 27.28 25.65 30.64
N LYS A 1200 27.29 25.32 31.93
CA LYS A 1200 28.49 24.95 32.71
C LYS A 1200 29.03 23.56 32.43
#